data_AF-A0A521U150-F1
#
_entry.id   AF-A0A521U150-F1
#
_cell.length_a   1.000
_cell.length_b   1.000
_cell.length_c   1.000
_cell.angle_alpha   90.00
_cell.angle_beta   90.00
_cell.angle_gamma   90.00
#
_symmetry.space_group_name_H-M   'P 1'
#
loop_
_entity.id
_entity.type
_entity.pdbx_description
1 polymer ?
#
loop_
_entity_poly.entity_id
_entity_poly.type
_entity_poly.pdbx_seq_one_letter_code
_entity_poly.pdbx_strand_id
1 'polypeptide(L)'
;MPYRPAGRVVALLTLALAPACVRDEWTYDARVDVGAEEVAIDAPRDLPATDAGLSCPAGQHPLLGACVGDEAPRPLAPLSLGDVTQRRPTLRWALTPRYDGAVVELCRDRGCTMPIDTLTVTGSSARPERDLPPRSVVFWRLRGRVGATTDTVYGPTWLFHVPATSARTGVDTSANPHFDVNADGYDDLVVGALNADPGGQDNAGSVSVFHGSATGISATPTRVIEGIVAGDVFGVAVGCAGDLNGDGYADLAVGASLANRGGRVETGTVSVYHGSPSGIVATRARVLEGTVERDYYGSSVASAGDVNGDGYGDLVVGANGVDPGGRFNAGTANVFHGSPSGIAARAATILEGPLTLDAFGYSSAGAGDVNGDGYSDLVVGSVESSPGGRYQAGRASVFHGGPSGIASTASWVVEGSAAGETFGVSVASAGDVNGDGYSDIVVGARRASPGGRALAGSASVFHGSPSGITPGPAARRLDGIAAGDQFGSAVASAGDVNGDGYGDIVVGAPLADPGGRDAAGSASVFHGSAVGVAAGAADRRLEGVEAGDEHGRSVGSAGDVDGDGYGDVVVGAPLADPGGRTGAGSVGVFQGSASGVSATATTTLEGAEAGDNQGYSVASRGGQSRRAPSVTRQAEAPRLRASAPPRASRPRSRSAARTRAPS
;
A
#
# COMPACT_ATOMS: atom_id res chain seq x y z
N MET A 1 -59.89 0.89 38.79
CA MET A 1 -59.70 0.41 40.19
C MET A 1 -58.21 0.07 40.38
N PRO A 2 -57.66 0.05 41.61
CA PRO A 2 -56.22 0.18 41.83
C PRO A 2 -55.51 -1.16 42.17
N TYR A 3 -54.18 -1.19 42.02
CA TYR A 3 -53.25 -1.57 43.10
C TYR A 3 -51.81 -1.02 42.86
N ARG A 4 -51.01 -0.91 43.93
CA ARG A 4 -49.61 -0.44 44.05
C ARG A 4 -49.03 -1.06 45.36
N PRO A 5 -47.73 -0.92 45.73
CA PRO A 5 -46.59 -0.26 45.09
C PRO A 5 -45.67 -1.32 44.40
N ALA A 6 -44.33 -1.34 44.32
CA ALA A 6 -43.20 -0.51 44.78
C ALA A 6 -41.95 -0.76 43.88
N GLY A 7 -40.88 0.05 43.91
CA GLY A 7 -40.72 1.33 44.61
C GLY A 7 -39.29 1.90 44.61
N ARG A 8 -39.16 3.12 45.17
CA ARG A 8 -37.95 3.93 45.42
C ARG A 8 -37.14 4.46 44.21
N VAL A 9 -37.22 5.78 44.07
CA VAL A 9 -36.29 6.67 43.34
C VAL A 9 -35.44 7.43 44.36
N VAL A 10 -34.16 7.65 44.08
CA VAL A 10 -33.37 8.82 44.50
C VAL A 10 -32.45 9.17 43.32
N ALA A 11 -32.26 10.46 43.00
CA ALA A 11 -31.47 10.90 41.85
C ALA A 11 -30.92 12.33 42.04
N LEU A 12 -29.91 12.69 41.23
CA LEU A 12 -29.32 14.04 41.00
C LEU A 12 -28.52 14.68 42.18
N LEU A 13 -27.48 15.51 41.97
CA LEU A 13 -26.59 15.76 40.80
C LEU A 13 -25.37 16.65 41.19
N THR A 14 -24.19 16.47 40.55
CA THR A 14 -23.09 17.47 40.37
C THR A 14 -22.38 18.03 41.63
N LEU A 15 -21.20 18.70 41.56
CA LEU A 15 -20.35 19.20 40.44
C LEU A 15 -18.83 18.93 40.73
N ALA A 16 -17.91 19.32 39.85
CA ALA A 16 -16.48 18.92 39.84
C ALA A 16 -15.46 20.01 40.27
N LEU A 17 -14.18 19.64 40.53
CA LEU A 17 -12.95 20.40 40.20
C LEU A 17 -11.60 19.72 40.63
N ALA A 18 -10.63 19.69 39.70
CA ALA A 18 -9.15 19.81 39.76
C ALA A 18 -8.22 19.13 40.84
N PRO A 19 -6.91 18.87 40.54
CA PRO A 19 -5.97 18.10 41.39
C PRO A 19 -4.83 18.91 42.06
N ALA A 20 -4.07 18.27 42.98
CA ALA A 20 -2.77 18.74 43.49
C ALA A 20 -1.87 17.58 44.02
N CYS A 21 -0.56 17.82 44.14
CA CYS A 21 0.46 16.80 44.51
C CYS A 21 0.76 16.74 46.02
N VAL A 22 1.30 15.60 46.49
CA VAL A 22 2.05 15.47 47.76
C VAL A 22 3.32 14.62 47.52
N ARG A 23 4.37 14.82 48.33
CA ARG A 23 5.63 14.06 48.32
C ARG A 23 5.62 12.97 49.37
N ASP A 24 6.41 11.91 49.18
CA ASP A 24 6.90 11.07 50.28
C ASP A 24 8.38 11.37 50.59
N GLU A 25 8.73 11.33 51.87
CA GLU A 25 10.10 11.40 52.38
C GLU A 25 10.44 10.09 53.10
N TRP A 26 11.59 9.48 52.79
CA TRP A 26 12.22 8.50 53.68
C TRP A 26 13.73 8.74 53.73
N THR A 27 14.27 8.76 54.94
CA THR A 27 15.69 8.96 55.23
C THR A 27 16.33 7.66 55.71
N TYR A 28 17.60 7.45 55.39
CA TYR A 28 18.49 6.66 56.23
C TYR A 28 19.94 7.17 56.14
N ASP A 29 20.70 7.00 57.23
CA ASP A 29 22.06 7.50 57.40
C ASP A 29 23.06 6.34 57.46
N ALA A 30 24.20 6.50 56.80
CA ALA A 30 25.36 5.60 56.89
C ALA A 30 26.63 6.31 56.40
N ARG A 31 27.46 6.78 57.32
CA ARG A 31 28.82 7.28 57.01
C ARG A 31 29.81 6.12 56.90
N VAL A 32 30.68 6.17 55.89
CA VAL A 32 31.98 5.47 55.91
C VAL A 32 33.02 6.41 55.33
N ASP A 33 34.00 6.81 56.14
CA ASP A 33 35.21 7.48 55.67
C ASP A 33 36.20 6.44 55.11
N VAL A 34 36.76 6.71 53.93
CA VAL A 34 38.00 6.07 53.44
C VAL A 34 38.86 7.13 52.77
N GLY A 35 40.16 7.10 53.07
CA GLY A 35 41.09 8.18 52.76
C GLY A 35 41.42 8.34 51.27
N ALA A 36 41.94 9.51 50.93
CA ALA A 36 42.48 9.79 49.60
C ALA A 36 43.79 9.01 49.35
N GLU A 37 43.96 8.51 48.15
CA GLU A 37 45.26 8.21 47.57
C GLU A 37 45.32 8.78 46.14
N GLU A 38 46.32 9.61 45.88
CA GLU A 38 46.37 10.49 44.70
C GLU A 38 47.12 9.82 43.54
N VAL A 39 46.39 9.07 42.70
CA VAL A 39 46.96 8.41 41.53
C VAL A 39 46.80 9.29 40.28
N ALA A 40 47.78 10.15 40.03
CA ALA A 40 47.87 10.91 38.80
C ALA A 40 48.20 10.00 37.60
N ILE A 41 47.23 9.81 36.70
CA ILE A 41 47.44 9.21 35.38
C ILE A 41 47.34 10.33 34.33
N ASP A 42 48.40 10.49 33.54
CA ASP A 42 48.52 11.57 32.56
C ASP A 42 47.51 11.38 31.41
N ALA A 43 46.59 12.32 31.26
CA ALA A 43 45.48 12.20 30.32
C ALA A 43 45.89 12.70 28.92
N PRO A 44 45.75 11.89 27.86
CA PRO A 44 45.89 12.39 26.49
C PRO A 44 44.90 13.53 26.24
N ARG A 45 45.42 14.72 25.95
CA ARG A 45 44.61 15.88 25.56
C ARG A 45 44.06 15.67 24.16
N ASP A 46 42.84 15.12 24.07
CA ASP A 46 41.89 15.36 22.99
C ASP A 46 40.48 14.91 23.45
N LEU A 47 39.91 15.65 24.40
CA LEU A 47 38.46 15.61 24.63
C LEU A 47 37.79 16.46 23.55
N PRO A 48 36.74 15.96 22.86
CA PRO A 48 35.93 16.79 21.98
C PRO A 48 35.39 18.00 22.74
N ALA A 49 35.23 19.14 22.05
CA ALA A 49 34.62 20.32 22.63
C ALA A 49 33.18 19.97 23.08
N THR A 50 32.98 19.88 24.39
CA THR A 50 31.66 19.56 24.95
C THR A 50 30.71 20.72 24.71
N ASP A 51 29.53 20.43 24.14
CA ASP A 51 28.46 21.39 23.86
C ASP A 51 27.80 22.03 25.11
N ALA A 52 28.46 21.90 26.27
CA ALA A 52 28.07 22.39 27.60
C ALA A 52 28.14 23.92 27.71
N GLY A 53 27.25 24.61 26.99
CA GLY A 53 27.10 26.07 27.03
C GLY A 53 26.34 26.66 25.84
N LEU A 54 26.15 25.91 24.75
CA LEU A 54 25.42 26.42 23.58
C LEU A 54 23.90 26.30 23.80
N SER A 55 23.27 27.41 24.16
CA SER A 55 21.80 27.52 24.20
C SER A 55 21.26 27.65 22.78
N CYS A 56 20.42 26.70 22.37
CA CYS A 56 19.85 26.65 21.03
C CYS A 56 18.39 27.15 20.98
N PRO A 57 17.91 27.62 19.82
CA PRO A 57 16.48 27.89 19.60
C PRO A 57 15.64 26.64 19.81
N ALA A 58 14.36 26.80 20.15
CA ALA A 58 13.43 25.67 20.22
C ALA A 58 13.34 24.93 18.87
N GLY A 59 13.33 23.59 18.90
CA GLY A 59 13.45 22.74 17.70
C GLY A 59 14.90 22.50 17.26
N GLN A 60 15.88 22.87 18.08
CA GLN A 60 17.30 22.63 17.84
C GLN A 60 18.05 22.27 19.13
N HIS A 61 19.02 21.36 19.02
CA HIS A 61 19.97 20.99 20.07
C HIS A 61 21.42 21.25 19.61
N PRO A 62 22.39 21.34 20.54
CA PRO A 62 23.77 21.66 20.19
C PRO A 62 24.58 20.41 19.77
N LEU A 63 25.36 20.57 18.70
CA LEU A 63 26.29 19.56 18.16
C LEU A 63 27.53 20.27 17.57
N LEU A 64 28.72 20.01 18.12
CA LEU A 64 29.99 20.64 17.70
C LEU A 64 30.00 22.19 17.74
N GLY A 65 29.36 22.80 18.73
CA GLY A 65 29.29 24.25 18.86
C GLY A 65 28.37 24.94 17.85
N ALA A 66 27.55 24.16 17.13
CA ALA A 66 26.46 24.65 16.28
C ALA A 66 25.14 24.00 16.70
N CYS A 67 24.04 24.75 16.61
CA CYS A 67 22.71 24.16 16.78
C CYS A 67 22.32 23.38 15.52
N VAL A 68 21.86 22.15 15.66
CA VAL A 68 21.30 21.31 14.57
C VAL A 68 19.81 21.08 14.82
N GLY A 69 19.05 20.66 13.82
CA GLY A 69 17.62 20.40 13.99
C GLY A 69 17.36 19.16 14.84
N ASP A 70 16.30 19.20 15.67
CA ASP A 70 15.84 18.04 16.45
C ASP A 70 15.24 16.92 15.58
N GLU A 71 14.97 17.21 14.30
CA GLU A 71 14.53 16.24 13.29
C GLU A 71 15.74 15.56 12.64
N ALA A 72 15.90 14.26 12.88
CA ALA A 72 16.92 13.44 12.22
C ALA A 72 16.67 13.28 10.70
N PRO A 73 17.68 12.89 9.89
CA PRO A 73 17.48 12.65 8.46
C PRO A 73 16.36 11.64 8.19
N ARG A 74 15.36 12.03 7.39
CA ARG A 74 14.15 11.24 7.14
C ARG A 74 14.37 10.18 6.04
N PRO A 75 13.99 8.92 6.23
CA PRO A 75 13.97 7.91 5.17
C PRO A 75 13.20 8.36 3.91
N LEU A 76 13.59 7.84 2.74
CA LEU A 76 12.90 8.06 1.45
C LEU A 76 12.79 6.80 0.61
N ALA A 77 13.86 5.98 0.55
CA ALA A 77 13.89 4.71 -0.18
C ALA A 77 14.83 3.71 0.53
N PRO A 78 14.57 2.39 0.55
CA PRO A 78 13.33 1.71 0.16
C PRO A 78 12.08 2.34 0.77
N LEU A 79 10.94 2.23 0.07
CA LEU A 79 9.66 2.62 0.63
C LEU A 79 9.41 1.90 1.96
N SER A 80 8.80 2.61 2.91
CA SER A 80 8.33 2.00 4.15
C SER A 80 7.45 0.79 3.85
N LEU A 81 7.73 -0.33 4.52
CA LEU A 81 7.04 -1.62 4.35
C LEU A 81 7.26 -2.29 2.97
N GLY A 82 8.18 -1.81 2.12
CA GLY A 82 8.30 -2.30 0.73
C GLY A 82 9.24 -3.49 0.52
N ASP A 83 8.99 -4.30 -0.52
CA ASP A 83 9.87 -5.34 -1.07
C ASP A 83 11.07 -4.73 -1.82
N VAL A 84 12.31 -5.20 -1.65
CA VAL A 84 13.46 -4.74 -2.48
C VAL A 84 13.89 -5.74 -3.56
N THR A 85 14.06 -5.27 -4.79
CA THR A 85 14.56 -6.10 -5.90
C THR A 85 16.07 -6.35 -5.87
N GLN A 86 16.80 -5.85 -4.87
CA GLN A 86 18.23 -6.15 -4.65
C GLN A 86 18.55 -6.46 -3.20
N ARG A 87 19.49 -7.38 -2.96
CA ARG A 87 20.09 -7.62 -1.63
C ARG A 87 21.05 -6.51 -1.17
N ARG A 88 21.19 -5.44 -1.97
CA ARG A 88 21.99 -4.24 -1.67
C ARG A 88 21.27 -2.99 -2.21
N PRO A 89 20.04 -2.71 -1.74
CA PRO A 89 19.22 -1.63 -2.28
C PRO A 89 19.89 -0.27 -2.02
N THR A 90 19.64 0.72 -2.88
CA THR A 90 20.06 2.09 -2.55
C THR A 90 19.15 2.67 -1.47
N LEU A 91 19.67 2.72 -0.24
CA LEU A 91 19.11 3.48 0.86
C LEU A 91 19.21 4.98 0.52
N ARG A 92 18.13 5.75 0.67
CA ARG A 92 18.07 7.19 0.40
C ARG A 92 17.31 7.92 1.50
N TRP A 93 17.71 9.15 1.79
CA TRP A 93 17.11 9.97 2.84
C TRP A 93 17.15 11.47 2.54
N ALA A 94 16.21 12.21 3.11
CA ALA A 94 16.25 13.66 3.16
C ALA A 94 17.19 14.11 4.29
N LEU A 95 18.14 15.01 4.00
CA LEU A 95 19.00 15.61 5.02
C LEU A 95 18.32 16.85 5.62
N THR A 96 18.13 16.85 6.93
CA THR A 96 17.77 18.05 7.70
C THR A 96 18.88 19.10 7.54
N PRO A 97 18.56 20.40 7.39
CA PRO A 97 19.57 21.44 7.26
C PRO A 97 20.62 21.40 8.37
N ARG A 98 21.90 21.54 7.96
CA ARG A 98 23.15 21.44 8.73
C ARG A 98 23.76 20.03 8.87
N TYR A 99 23.03 18.94 8.62
CA TYR A 99 23.67 17.63 8.47
C TYR A 99 24.36 17.50 7.10
N ASP A 100 25.55 16.90 7.09
CA ASP A 100 26.31 16.60 5.86
C ASP A 100 26.18 15.13 5.43
N GLY A 101 25.46 14.33 6.19
CA GLY A 101 25.32 12.89 6.03
C GLY A 101 24.42 12.27 7.08
N ALA A 102 24.41 10.94 7.14
CA ALA A 102 23.76 10.19 8.21
C ALA A 102 24.65 9.06 8.74
N VAL A 103 24.32 8.55 9.93
CA VAL A 103 24.58 7.14 10.28
C VAL A 103 23.31 6.35 9.97
N VAL A 104 23.47 5.27 9.23
CA VAL A 104 22.41 4.32 8.88
C VAL A 104 22.65 3.03 9.65
N GLU A 105 21.65 2.58 10.40
CA GLU A 105 21.67 1.26 11.06
C GLU A 105 20.71 0.33 10.31
N LEU A 106 21.19 -0.88 10.01
CA LEU A 106 20.41 -1.98 9.42
C LEU A 106 20.31 -3.12 10.42
N CYS A 107 19.12 -3.64 10.67
CA CYS A 107 18.81 -4.40 11.88
C CYS A 107 17.83 -5.55 11.59
N ARG A 108 17.86 -6.61 12.41
CA ARG A 108 16.89 -7.73 12.33
C ARG A 108 15.61 -7.50 13.14
N ASP A 109 15.60 -6.47 13.97
CA ASP A 109 14.51 -6.13 14.89
C ASP A 109 14.28 -4.61 14.90
N ARG A 110 13.03 -4.18 15.12
CA ARG A 110 12.65 -2.76 15.17
C ARG A 110 13.37 -1.96 16.26
N GLY A 111 13.79 -2.61 17.35
CA GLY A 111 14.62 -1.98 18.40
C GLY A 111 16.09 -1.75 18.01
N CYS A 112 16.56 -2.42 16.96
CA CYS A 112 17.96 -2.59 16.59
C CYS A 112 18.85 -3.12 17.72
N THR A 113 18.36 -4.12 18.45
CA THR A 113 19.15 -4.92 19.39
C THR A 113 20.03 -5.95 18.67
N MET A 114 19.70 -6.29 17.42
CA MET A 114 20.40 -7.23 16.54
C MET A 114 20.81 -6.56 15.21
N PRO A 115 21.85 -5.70 15.23
CA PRO A 115 22.35 -5.04 14.01
C PRO A 115 22.94 -6.03 13.00
N ILE A 116 22.70 -5.76 11.72
CA ILE A 116 23.22 -6.44 10.53
C ILE A 116 24.44 -5.68 9.99
N ASP A 117 24.33 -4.35 9.87
CA ASP A 117 25.35 -3.46 9.30
C ASP A 117 25.18 -2.04 9.87
N THR A 118 26.20 -1.18 9.76
CA THR A 118 26.12 0.23 10.20
C THR A 118 27.00 1.11 9.32
N LEU A 119 26.37 2.03 8.58
CA LEU A 119 27.01 2.82 7.52
C LEU A 119 27.08 4.30 7.95
N THR A 120 28.28 4.84 8.11
CA THR A 120 28.48 6.29 8.38
C THR A 120 28.86 7.01 7.09
N VAL A 121 27.95 7.80 6.51
CA VAL A 121 28.03 8.22 5.10
C VAL A 121 27.74 9.70 4.92
N THR A 122 28.61 10.41 4.20
CA THR A 122 28.38 11.78 3.72
C THR A 122 27.44 11.78 2.52
N GLY A 123 26.43 12.64 2.54
CA GLY A 123 25.38 12.74 1.53
C GLY A 123 24.05 12.09 1.93
N SER A 124 23.20 11.85 0.93
CA SER A 124 21.79 11.46 1.09
C SER A 124 21.47 10.04 0.60
N SER A 125 22.48 9.18 0.44
CA SER A 125 22.28 7.80 -0.02
C SER A 125 23.45 6.87 0.32
N ALA A 126 23.16 5.58 0.54
CA ALA A 126 24.13 4.51 0.74
C ALA A 126 23.64 3.18 0.12
N ARG A 127 24.51 2.15 0.13
CA ARG A 127 24.17 0.75 -0.14
C ARG A 127 24.89 -0.14 0.88
N PRO A 128 24.29 -1.27 1.32
CA PRO A 128 24.96 -2.25 2.17
C PRO A 128 26.28 -2.77 1.57
N GLU A 129 27.31 -2.96 2.40
CA GLU A 129 28.59 -3.52 1.93
C GLU A 129 28.51 -5.01 1.58
N ARG A 130 27.44 -5.68 2.02
CA ARG A 130 27.22 -7.14 1.92
C ARG A 130 25.80 -7.41 1.45
N ASP A 131 25.58 -8.61 0.89
CA ASP A 131 24.24 -9.06 0.52
C ASP A 131 23.42 -9.22 1.81
N LEU A 132 22.29 -8.51 1.91
CA LEU A 132 21.26 -8.74 2.93
C LEU A 132 20.69 -10.17 2.78
N PRO A 133 20.17 -10.77 3.87
CA PRO A 133 19.60 -12.11 3.80
C PRO A 133 18.34 -12.12 2.93
N PRO A 134 18.19 -13.04 1.95
CA PRO A 134 16.91 -13.26 1.27
C PRO A 134 15.92 -13.92 2.23
N ARG A 135 14.62 -13.70 1.99
CA ARG A 135 13.52 -14.06 2.90
C ARG A 135 13.79 -13.54 4.30
N SER A 136 13.90 -12.22 4.42
CA SER A 136 13.96 -11.54 5.71
C SER A 136 13.43 -10.11 5.64
N VAL A 137 12.87 -9.65 6.75
CA VAL A 137 12.59 -8.24 7.02
C VAL A 137 13.88 -7.57 7.53
N VAL A 138 14.15 -6.37 7.03
CA VAL A 138 15.25 -5.52 7.49
C VAL A 138 14.69 -4.21 8.01
N PHE A 139 14.84 -3.99 9.32
CA PHE A 139 14.52 -2.73 9.98
C PHE A 139 15.69 -1.77 9.79
N TRP A 140 15.40 -0.49 9.56
CA TRP A 140 16.42 0.53 9.38
C TRP A 140 16.03 1.89 9.94
N ARG A 141 17.02 2.60 10.46
CA ARG A 141 16.87 3.94 11.05
C ARG A 141 18.08 4.81 10.81
N LEU A 142 17.86 6.12 10.92
CA LEU A 142 18.81 7.17 10.55
C LEU A 142 19.01 8.16 11.70
N ARG A 143 20.22 8.70 11.80
CA ARG A 143 20.56 9.83 12.66
C ARG A 143 21.57 10.76 11.99
N GLY A 144 21.57 12.03 12.37
CA GLY A 144 22.39 13.07 11.73
C GLY A 144 23.90 12.88 11.91
N ARG A 145 24.70 13.53 11.06
CA ARG A 145 26.13 13.76 11.30
C ARG A 145 26.62 15.06 10.67
N VAL A 146 27.73 15.55 11.22
CA VAL A 146 28.50 16.69 10.73
C VAL A 146 29.99 16.33 10.83
N GLY A 147 30.64 16.11 9.70
CA GLY A 147 32.05 15.70 9.64
C GLY A 147 32.30 14.34 10.31
N ALA A 148 33.05 14.34 11.41
CA ALA A 148 33.34 13.13 12.17
C ALA A 148 32.32 12.84 13.30
N THR A 149 31.49 13.83 13.67
CA THR A 149 30.56 13.70 14.80
C THR A 149 29.17 13.29 14.33
N THR A 150 28.58 12.36 15.06
CA THR A 150 27.24 11.81 14.85
C THR A 150 26.30 12.31 15.94
N ASP A 151 25.05 12.55 15.58
CA ASP A 151 23.93 12.78 16.49
C ASP A 151 23.66 11.54 17.38
N THR A 152 22.79 11.68 18.38
CA THR A 152 22.19 10.59 19.17
C THR A 152 20.69 10.44 18.92
N VAL A 153 20.02 11.44 18.34
CA VAL A 153 18.60 11.38 17.97
C VAL A 153 18.43 10.58 16.68
N TYR A 154 17.57 9.56 16.71
CA TYR A 154 17.17 8.82 15.52
C TYR A 154 15.80 9.28 15.03
N GLY A 155 15.59 9.17 13.71
CA GLY A 155 14.28 9.32 13.06
C GLY A 155 13.39 8.09 13.27
N PRO A 156 12.25 8.01 12.56
CA PRO A 156 11.42 6.81 12.54
C PRO A 156 12.24 5.59 12.09
N THR A 157 11.88 4.42 12.61
CA THR A 157 12.42 3.15 12.13
C THR A 157 11.46 2.61 11.09
N TRP A 158 11.93 2.48 9.85
CA TRP A 158 11.18 1.82 8.78
C TRP A 158 11.60 0.36 8.69
N LEU A 159 10.80 -0.45 7.99
CA LEU A 159 11.17 -1.78 7.57
C LEU A 159 11.06 -1.92 6.05
N PHE A 160 11.79 -2.87 5.49
CA PHE A 160 11.62 -3.34 4.11
C PHE A 160 11.89 -4.84 4.03
N HIS A 161 11.22 -5.52 3.10
CA HIS A 161 11.30 -6.96 2.90
C HIS A 161 12.34 -7.27 1.82
N VAL A 162 13.08 -8.37 1.97
CA VAL A 162 14.09 -8.84 1.01
C VAL A 162 13.67 -10.19 0.43
N PRO A 163 12.88 -10.23 -0.66
CA PRO A 163 12.46 -11.45 -1.37
C PRO A 163 13.54 -12.48 -1.69
N ALA A 164 13.08 -13.68 -2.08
CA ALA A 164 13.94 -14.74 -2.59
C ALA A 164 14.73 -14.29 -3.84
N THR A 165 14.05 -13.65 -4.80
CA THR A 165 14.63 -13.16 -6.06
C THR A 165 15.43 -11.88 -5.95
N SER A 166 15.42 -11.17 -4.81
CA SER A 166 16.22 -9.94 -4.61
C SER A 166 17.63 -10.15 -5.16
N ALA A 167 17.96 -9.45 -6.23
CA ALA A 167 19.14 -9.76 -7.03
C ALA A 167 20.42 -9.32 -6.33
N ARG A 168 21.55 -9.94 -6.67
CA ARG A 168 22.87 -9.40 -6.31
C ARG A 168 23.24 -8.19 -7.17
N THR A 169 22.67 -8.10 -8.37
CA THR A 169 22.84 -7.05 -9.38
C THR A 169 21.64 -7.03 -10.32
N GLY A 170 21.05 -5.87 -10.63
CA GLY A 170 19.92 -5.76 -11.56
C GLY A 170 19.35 -4.34 -11.62
N VAL A 171 18.03 -4.24 -11.78
CA VAL A 171 17.25 -3.02 -11.46
C VAL A 171 17.22 -2.85 -9.93
N ASP A 172 17.20 -1.62 -9.45
CA ASP A 172 17.24 -1.25 -8.01
C ASP A 172 15.95 -0.53 -7.68
N THR A 173 14.94 -1.27 -7.18
CA THR A 173 13.59 -0.78 -6.87
C THR A 173 13.14 -1.22 -5.48
N SER A 174 12.14 -0.52 -4.93
CA SER A 174 11.36 -0.95 -3.76
C SER A 174 9.86 -0.96 -4.09
N ALA A 175 9.12 -2.00 -3.71
CA ALA A 175 7.84 -2.37 -4.28
C ALA A 175 6.80 -2.79 -3.22
N ASN A 176 5.56 -3.00 -3.66
CA ASN A 176 4.49 -3.72 -2.97
C ASN A 176 4.45 -3.58 -1.43
N PRO A 177 4.18 -2.38 -0.86
CA PRO A 177 4.15 -2.19 0.59
C PRO A 177 3.20 -3.17 1.27
N HIS A 178 3.80 -3.89 2.22
CA HIS A 178 3.20 -4.82 3.16
C HIS A 178 2.24 -4.10 4.12
N PHE A 179 1.25 -4.81 4.66
CA PHE A 179 0.26 -4.25 5.59
C PHE A 179 0.55 -4.70 7.01
N ASP A 180 1.71 -4.30 7.53
CA ASP A 180 2.14 -4.55 8.90
C ASP A 180 1.80 -3.32 9.77
N VAL A 181 0.65 -3.35 10.46
CA VAL A 181 0.12 -2.21 11.24
C VAL A 181 0.75 -2.09 12.63
N ASN A 182 1.44 -3.13 13.11
CA ASN A 182 2.18 -3.12 14.37
C ASN A 182 3.72 -3.09 14.22
N ALA A 183 4.20 -3.19 12.99
CA ALA A 183 5.58 -3.27 12.55
C ALA A 183 6.41 -4.37 13.25
N ASP A 184 5.82 -5.55 13.46
CA ASP A 184 6.50 -6.70 14.07
C ASP A 184 7.16 -7.66 13.06
N GLY A 185 6.87 -7.50 11.75
CA GLY A 185 7.53 -8.18 10.64
C GLY A 185 6.72 -9.30 9.97
N TYR A 186 5.46 -9.49 10.33
CA TYR A 186 4.48 -10.33 9.61
C TYR A 186 3.43 -9.43 8.94
N ASP A 187 2.82 -9.87 7.84
CA ASP A 187 1.68 -9.12 7.29
C ASP A 187 0.40 -9.31 8.12
N ASP A 188 -0.34 -8.22 8.30
CA ASP A 188 -1.68 -8.23 8.90
C ASP A 188 -2.76 -8.29 7.82
N LEU A 189 -4.00 -8.53 8.24
CA LEU A 189 -5.17 -8.58 7.36
C LEU A 189 -6.31 -7.71 7.91
N VAL A 190 -6.94 -6.96 7.01
CA VAL A 190 -8.19 -6.25 7.29
C VAL A 190 -9.34 -6.79 6.44
N VAL A 191 -10.50 -7.01 7.07
CA VAL A 191 -11.71 -7.57 6.47
C VAL A 191 -12.91 -6.68 6.74
N GLY A 192 -13.67 -6.34 5.70
CA GLY A 192 -14.93 -5.61 5.81
C GLY A 192 -16.17 -6.51 5.92
N ALA A 193 -17.10 -6.10 6.77
CA ALA A 193 -18.43 -6.68 6.97
C ALA A 193 -19.46 -5.55 6.87
N LEU A 194 -19.78 -5.15 5.63
CA LEU A 194 -20.47 -3.88 5.35
C LEU A 194 -21.92 -3.79 5.85
N ASN A 195 -22.54 -4.94 6.12
CA ASN A 195 -23.94 -5.07 6.53
C ASN A 195 -24.08 -5.33 8.04
N ALA A 196 -22.98 -5.44 8.78
CA ALA A 196 -23.03 -5.66 10.23
C ALA A 196 -23.85 -4.58 10.95
N ASP A 197 -24.52 -4.97 12.04
CA ASP A 197 -25.48 -4.15 12.79
C ASP A 197 -24.95 -3.76 14.21
N PRO A 198 -23.74 -3.17 14.35
CA PRO A 198 -23.11 -2.95 15.65
C PRO A 198 -23.99 -2.11 16.59
N GLY A 199 -24.32 -2.69 17.76
CA GLY A 199 -25.20 -2.07 18.74
C GLY A 199 -26.67 -1.90 18.29
N GLY A 200 -27.10 -2.61 17.25
CA GLY A 200 -28.42 -2.45 16.64
C GLY A 200 -28.53 -1.23 15.73
N GLN A 201 -27.51 -0.98 14.92
CA GLN A 201 -27.48 0.08 13.90
C GLN A 201 -27.53 -0.55 12.50
N ASP A 202 -28.73 -0.78 11.98
CA ASP A 202 -29.01 -1.46 10.70
C ASP A 202 -28.03 -1.06 9.57
N ASN A 203 -27.21 -1.99 9.10
CA ASN A 203 -26.22 -1.82 8.02
C ASN A 203 -25.25 -0.63 8.25
N ALA A 204 -24.89 -0.34 9.50
CA ALA A 204 -23.80 0.59 9.80
C ALA A 204 -22.44 0.03 9.35
N GLY A 205 -22.29 -1.29 9.34
CA GLY A 205 -21.11 -2.02 8.89
C GLY A 205 -20.01 -2.09 9.95
N SER A 206 -19.01 -2.95 9.72
CA SER A 206 -17.82 -3.05 10.56
C SER A 206 -16.58 -3.48 9.77
N VAL A 207 -15.43 -3.30 10.40
CA VAL A 207 -14.13 -3.76 9.90
C VAL A 207 -13.37 -4.47 11.01
N SER A 208 -12.84 -5.65 10.70
CA SER A 208 -12.01 -6.46 11.60
C SER A 208 -10.57 -6.49 11.09
N VAL A 209 -9.63 -6.24 12.00
CA VAL A 209 -8.18 -6.36 11.77
C VAL A 209 -7.66 -7.56 12.55
N PHE A 210 -6.80 -8.34 11.90
CA PHE A 210 -6.17 -9.56 12.41
C PHE A 210 -4.68 -9.42 12.18
N HIS A 211 -3.85 -9.60 13.21
CA HIS A 211 -2.40 -9.51 13.01
C HIS A 211 -1.80 -10.83 12.54
N GLY A 212 -0.69 -10.74 11.79
CA GLY A 212 0.18 -11.86 11.48
C GLY A 212 0.90 -12.43 12.71
N SER A 213 1.58 -13.56 12.54
CA SER A 213 2.45 -14.15 13.56
C SER A 213 3.26 -15.32 12.98
N ALA A 214 4.31 -15.79 13.65
CA ALA A 214 5.03 -17.04 13.29
C ALA A 214 4.19 -18.36 13.30
N THR A 215 2.86 -18.25 13.35
CA THR A 215 1.87 -19.33 13.20
C THR A 215 0.70 -18.94 12.28
N GLY A 216 0.86 -17.87 11.49
CA GLY A 216 -0.17 -17.29 10.64
C GLY A 216 -1.18 -16.43 11.42
N ILE A 217 -2.27 -16.07 10.73
CA ILE A 217 -3.38 -15.29 11.28
C ILE A 217 -4.24 -16.13 12.24
N SER A 218 -4.56 -15.53 13.40
CA SER A 218 -5.55 -16.04 14.35
C SER A 218 -6.99 -15.82 13.84
N ALA A 219 -7.89 -16.78 14.09
CA ALA A 219 -9.32 -16.63 13.78
C ALA A 219 -10.06 -15.55 14.62
N THR A 220 -9.41 -15.01 15.66
CA THR A 220 -9.95 -13.92 16.50
C THR A 220 -9.29 -12.59 16.10
N PRO A 221 -10.04 -11.54 15.74
CA PRO A 221 -9.46 -10.25 15.39
C PRO A 221 -8.79 -9.57 16.59
N THR A 222 -7.67 -8.90 16.33
CA THR A 222 -6.98 -8.06 17.32
C THR A 222 -7.71 -6.74 17.56
N ARG A 223 -8.43 -6.25 16.54
CA ARG A 223 -9.22 -5.02 16.58
C ARG A 223 -10.49 -5.16 15.76
N VAL A 224 -11.64 -4.79 16.33
CA VAL A 224 -12.87 -4.49 15.56
C VAL A 224 -13.12 -2.97 15.59
N ILE A 225 -13.53 -2.43 14.45
CA ILE A 225 -13.87 -1.03 14.23
C ILE A 225 -15.31 -0.99 13.69
N GLU A 226 -16.22 -0.49 14.52
CA GLU A 226 -17.65 -0.46 14.23
C GLU A 226 -18.03 0.81 13.44
N GLY A 227 -18.96 0.67 12.50
CA GLY A 227 -19.77 1.77 12.00
C GLY A 227 -20.66 2.34 13.10
N ILE A 228 -20.98 3.63 13.01
CA ILE A 228 -21.66 4.38 14.09
C ILE A 228 -22.95 5.09 13.64
N VAL A 229 -23.39 4.81 12.41
CA VAL A 229 -24.61 5.37 11.78
C VAL A 229 -25.22 4.28 10.91
N ALA A 230 -26.47 3.89 11.19
CA ALA A 230 -27.21 2.95 10.36
C ALA A 230 -27.24 3.38 8.88
N GLY A 231 -26.96 2.43 7.97
CA GLY A 231 -26.93 2.62 6.52
C GLY A 231 -25.69 3.30 5.95
N ASP A 232 -24.68 3.68 6.74
CA ASP A 232 -23.43 4.25 6.21
C ASP A 232 -22.56 3.18 5.47
N VAL A 233 -22.80 1.88 5.69
CA VAL A 233 -22.07 0.70 5.15
C VAL A 233 -20.54 0.77 5.29
N PHE A 234 -20.08 1.04 6.51
CA PHE A 234 -18.66 1.08 6.87
C PHE A 234 -17.99 -0.29 6.62
N GLY A 235 -16.92 -0.32 5.83
CA GLY A 235 -16.27 -1.57 5.41
C GLY A 235 -16.73 -2.09 4.04
N VAL A 236 -17.58 -1.35 3.31
CA VAL A 236 -17.88 -1.63 1.88
C VAL A 236 -16.62 -1.68 1.01
N ALA A 237 -15.61 -0.88 1.36
CA ALA A 237 -14.26 -0.95 0.85
C ALA A 237 -13.27 -0.77 2.00
N VAL A 238 -12.20 -1.58 2.02
CA VAL A 238 -11.04 -1.41 2.89
C VAL A 238 -9.80 -1.36 2.01
N GLY A 239 -8.80 -0.58 2.42
CA GLY A 239 -7.54 -0.47 1.70
C GLY A 239 -6.38 -0.21 2.64
N CYS A 240 -5.32 -0.99 2.47
CA CYS A 240 -3.99 -0.66 2.97
C CYS A 240 -3.59 0.68 2.33
N ALA A 241 -3.31 1.69 3.15
CA ALA A 241 -3.00 3.03 2.66
C ALA A 241 -1.49 3.23 2.40
N GLY A 242 -0.66 2.33 2.89
CA GLY A 242 0.79 2.51 3.04
C GLY A 242 1.07 3.26 4.34
N ASP A 243 2.29 3.78 4.48
CA ASP A 243 2.73 4.60 5.61
C ASP A 243 2.44 6.09 5.30
N LEU A 244 1.24 6.60 5.59
CA LEU A 244 0.83 7.96 5.17
C LEU A 244 1.48 9.06 6.01
N ASN A 245 2.05 8.72 7.17
CA ASN A 245 2.65 9.67 8.12
C ASN A 245 4.19 9.56 8.22
N GLY A 246 4.78 8.49 7.71
CA GLY A 246 6.21 8.20 7.68
C GLY A 246 6.78 7.63 8.98
N ASP A 247 5.96 7.15 9.93
CA ASP A 247 6.40 6.65 11.24
C ASP A 247 6.88 5.19 11.23
N GLY A 248 6.68 4.48 10.11
CA GLY A 248 7.13 3.12 9.88
C GLY A 248 6.16 2.03 10.34
N TYR A 249 4.86 2.33 10.49
CA TYR A 249 3.75 1.38 10.60
C TYR A 249 2.81 1.51 9.38
N ALA A 250 2.03 0.47 9.06
CA ALA A 250 1.02 0.58 8.00
C ALA A 250 -0.27 1.28 8.46
N ASP A 251 -0.82 2.14 7.60
CA ASP A 251 -2.09 2.84 7.84
C ASP A 251 -3.28 2.17 7.13
N LEU A 252 -4.45 2.29 7.76
CA LEU A 252 -5.71 1.73 7.27
C LEU A 252 -6.67 2.84 6.79
N ALA A 253 -7.22 2.69 5.59
CA ALA A 253 -8.32 3.50 5.08
C ALA A 253 -9.59 2.64 4.85
N VAL A 254 -10.74 3.10 5.35
CA VAL A 254 -12.03 2.41 5.28
C VAL A 254 -13.10 3.30 4.65
N GLY A 255 -13.75 2.81 3.60
CA GLY A 255 -14.89 3.43 2.94
C GLY A 255 -16.23 3.16 3.63
N ALA A 256 -17.13 4.13 3.53
CA ALA A 256 -18.53 4.09 3.93
C ALA A 256 -19.31 4.88 2.87
N SER A 257 -19.64 4.24 1.74
CA SER A 257 -19.98 4.92 0.49
C SER A 257 -21.42 5.45 0.42
N LEU A 258 -22.35 4.88 1.18
CA LEU A 258 -23.73 5.39 1.31
C LEU A 258 -23.86 6.49 2.36
N ALA A 259 -22.75 6.84 3.02
CA ALA A 259 -22.76 7.74 4.17
C ALA A 259 -23.34 9.14 3.88
N ASN A 260 -24.25 9.58 4.73
CA ASN A 260 -24.96 10.85 4.57
C ASN A 260 -24.22 11.98 5.30
N ARG A 261 -23.81 13.04 4.59
CA ARG A 261 -23.04 14.18 5.15
C ARG A 261 -23.59 15.53 4.69
N GLY A 262 -23.48 16.54 5.55
CA GLY A 262 -23.93 17.92 5.27
C GLY A 262 -25.43 18.07 4.94
N GLY A 263 -26.27 17.07 5.24
CA GLY A 263 -27.69 17.04 4.87
C GLY A 263 -27.97 16.56 3.43
N ARG A 264 -26.97 16.03 2.72
CA ARG A 264 -27.13 15.35 1.43
C ARG A 264 -27.12 13.84 1.63
N VAL A 265 -27.78 13.11 0.73
CA VAL A 265 -27.79 11.64 0.77
C VAL A 265 -26.64 11.04 -0.04
N GLU A 266 -26.14 9.88 0.41
CA GLU A 266 -25.19 9.03 -0.34
C GLU A 266 -23.93 9.78 -0.82
N THR A 267 -23.50 10.77 -0.04
CA THR A 267 -22.24 11.51 -0.27
C THR A 267 -21.03 10.60 -0.15
N GLY A 268 -21.06 9.66 0.80
CA GLY A 268 -19.95 8.79 1.13
C GLY A 268 -18.86 9.44 1.99
N THR A 269 -18.09 8.62 2.71
CA THR A 269 -16.90 9.03 3.45
C THR A 269 -15.80 7.97 3.43
N VAL A 270 -14.56 8.39 3.67
CA VAL A 270 -13.45 7.50 4.03
C VAL A 270 -12.90 7.91 5.39
N SER A 271 -12.72 6.94 6.29
CA SER A 271 -12.05 7.12 7.58
C SER A 271 -10.65 6.52 7.50
N VAL A 272 -9.64 7.26 7.96
CA VAL A 272 -8.24 6.82 8.00
C VAL A 272 -7.81 6.67 9.45
N TYR A 273 -7.07 5.61 9.73
CA TYR A 273 -6.55 5.22 11.04
C TYR A 273 -5.05 4.94 10.91
N HIS A 274 -4.27 5.43 11.87
CA HIS A 274 -2.82 5.20 11.86
C HIS A 274 -2.42 3.86 12.49
N GLY A 275 -1.35 3.27 11.97
CA GLY A 275 -0.62 2.18 12.61
C GLY A 275 0.02 2.61 13.94
N SER A 276 0.49 1.64 14.73
CA SER A 276 1.19 1.90 16.01
C SER A 276 1.83 0.63 16.55
N PRO A 277 2.72 0.66 17.57
CA PRO A 277 3.23 -0.55 18.24
C PRO A 277 2.16 -1.51 18.82
N SER A 278 0.88 -1.09 18.84
CA SER A 278 -0.28 -1.90 19.25
C SER A 278 -1.28 -2.17 18.12
N GLY A 279 -0.88 -2.00 16.86
CA GLY A 279 -1.75 -2.07 15.69
C GLY A 279 -2.66 -0.85 15.56
N ILE A 280 -3.76 -0.98 14.80
CA ILE A 280 -4.72 0.09 14.58
C ILE A 280 -5.48 0.46 15.87
N VAL A 281 -5.37 1.74 16.27
CA VAL A 281 -6.21 2.32 17.33
C VAL A 281 -7.50 2.90 16.73
N ALA A 282 -8.64 2.76 17.42
CA ALA A 282 -9.95 3.17 16.90
C ALA A 282 -10.19 4.70 16.79
N THR A 283 -9.21 5.53 17.15
CA THR A 283 -9.26 6.98 16.93
C THR A 283 -8.95 7.28 15.47
N ARG A 284 -9.93 7.78 14.71
CA ARG A 284 -9.75 8.23 13.33
C ARG A 284 -8.73 9.36 13.28
N ALA A 285 -7.64 9.16 12.53
CA ALA A 285 -6.67 10.20 12.21
C ALA A 285 -7.24 11.23 11.23
N ARG A 286 -8.02 10.75 10.24
CA ARG A 286 -8.69 11.59 9.25
C ARG A 286 -10.09 11.07 8.96
N VAL A 287 -11.00 11.99 8.62
CA VAL A 287 -12.16 11.70 7.79
C VAL A 287 -12.08 12.55 6.51
N LEU A 288 -12.34 11.91 5.39
CA LEU A 288 -12.52 12.49 4.06
C LEU A 288 -14.01 12.33 3.70
N GLU A 289 -14.63 13.37 3.14
CA GLU A 289 -16.07 13.41 2.89
C GLU A 289 -16.38 13.75 1.43
N GLY A 290 -17.31 13.01 0.82
CA GLY A 290 -17.94 13.40 -0.44
C GLY A 290 -18.77 14.68 -0.26
N THR A 291 -19.00 15.41 -1.35
CA THR A 291 -19.53 16.79 -1.26
C THR A 291 -20.79 17.04 -2.07
N VAL A 292 -21.11 16.16 -3.01
CA VAL A 292 -22.32 16.17 -3.84
C VAL A 292 -23.15 14.91 -3.56
N GLU A 293 -24.45 14.99 -3.85
CA GLU A 293 -25.44 13.95 -3.51
C GLU A 293 -25.30 12.75 -4.46
N ARG A 294 -25.20 11.52 -3.92
CA ARG A 294 -24.89 10.27 -4.66
C ARG A 294 -23.50 10.22 -5.30
N ASP A 295 -22.52 10.92 -4.75
CA ASP A 295 -21.10 10.78 -5.14
C ASP A 295 -20.58 9.33 -4.97
N TYR A 296 -21.11 8.60 -3.99
CA TYR A 296 -20.61 7.31 -3.50
C TYR A 296 -19.13 7.35 -3.09
N TYR A 297 -18.71 8.46 -2.45
CA TYR A 297 -17.31 8.69 -2.09
C TYR A 297 -16.77 7.64 -1.10
N GLY A 298 -15.69 6.95 -1.46
CA GLY A 298 -15.20 5.79 -0.73
C GLY A 298 -15.80 4.45 -1.18
N SER A 299 -16.40 4.38 -2.38
CA SER A 299 -16.81 3.13 -3.01
C SER A 299 -15.62 2.26 -3.44
N SER A 300 -14.48 2.87 -3.77
CA SER A 300 -13.16 2.23 -3.80
C SER A 300 -12.15 3.03 -2.99
N VAL A 301 -11.24 2.33 -2.31
CA VAL A 301 -10.18 2.91 -1.46
C VAL A 301 -8.94 2.03 -1.57
N ALA A 302 -7.79 2.61 -1.88
CA ALA A 302 -6.50 1.89 -1.95
C ALA A 302 -5.33 2.86 -1.76
N SER A 303 -4.14 2.37 -1.38
CA SER A 303 -2.91 3.14 -1.59
C SER A 303 -2.68 3.38 -3.09
N ALA A 304 -2.28 4.61 -3.42
CA ALA A 304 -1.74 4.97 -4.72
C ALA A 304 -0.21 4.75 -4.79
N GLY A 305 0.45 4.55 -3.65
CA GLY A 305 1.91 4.49 -3.50
C GLY A 305 2.55 5.84 -3.32
N ASP A 306 3.86 5.94 -3.49
CA ASP A 306 4.57 7.23 -3.47
C ASP A 306 4.50 7.85 -4.87
N VAL A 307 3.34 8.45 -5.22
CA VAL A 307 3.10 9.00 -6.56
C VAL A 307 3.82 10.33 -6.77
N ASN A 308 4.24 10.97 -5.68
CA ASN A 308 4.86 12.30 -5.67
C ASN A 308 6.39 12.28 -5.44
N GLY A 309 6.92 11.18 -4.90
CA GLY A 309 8.33 10.89 -4.67
C GLY A 309 8.90 11.33 -3.32
N ASP A 310 8.09 11.83 -2.39
CA ASP A 310 8.53 12.34 -1.09
C ASP A 310 8.66 11.26 0.00
N GLY A 311 8.32 10.01 -0.29
CA GLY A 311 8.51 8.87 0.60
C GLY A 311 7.40 8.66 1.64
N TYR A 312 6.30 9.41 1.60
CA TYR A 312 5.07 8.98 2.28
C TYR A 312 4.24 8.08 1.36
N GLY A 313 3.32 7.30 1.93
CA GLY A 313 2.25 6.67 1.15
C GLY A 313 1.20 7.71 0.75
N ASP A 314 0.74 7.63 -0.50
CA ASP A 314 -0.40 8.41 -1.00
C ASP A 314 -1.64 7.50 -1.13
N LEU A 315 -2.85 8.07 -1.04
CA LEU A 315 -4.14 7.36 -1.09
C LEU A 315 -4.94 7.72 -2.34
N VAL A 316 -5.61 6.75 -2.96
CA VAL A 316 -6.67 6.97 -3.96
C VAL A 316 -8.05 6.64 -3.39
N VAL A 317 -9.03 7.51 -3.64
CA VAL A 317 -10.44 7.32 -3.27
C VAL A 317 -11.35 7.50 -4.49
N GLY A 318 -12.13 6.47 -4.79
CA GLY A 318 -13.17 6.47 -5.80
C GLY A 318 -14.44 7.18 -5.36
N ALA A 319 -15.07 7.90 -6.28
CA ALA A 319 -16.39 8.49 -6.13
C ALA A 319 -17.11 8.39 -7.49
N ASN A 320 -17.65 7.20 -7.75
CA ASN A 320 -18.10 6.80 -9.09
C ASN A 320 -19.44 7.41 -9.54
N GLY A 321 -20.17 8.09 -8.64
CA GLY A 321 -21.45 8.74 -8.94
C GLY A 321 -21.36 10.25 -9.18
N VAL A 322 -20.18 10.86 -9.04
CA VAL A 322 -19.96 12.31 -9.23
C VAL A 322 -20.30 12.72 -10.68
N ASP A 323 -20.81 13.95 -10.84
CA ASP A 323 -21.09 14.62 -12.13
C ASP A 323 -20.03 15.68 -12.51
N PRO A 324 -18.74 15.33 -12.70
CA PRO A 324 -17.69 16.30 -13.02
C PRO A 324 -17.99 17.07 -14.30
N GLY A 325 -17.91 18.41 -14.24
CA GLY A 325 -18.29 19.29 -15.34
C GLY A 325 -19.73 19.13 -15.85
N GLY A 326 -20.64 18.52 -15.06
CA GLY A 326 -22.01 18.20 -15.48
C GLY A 326 -22.14 16.94 -16.36
N ARG A 327 -21.13 16.07 -16.37
CA ARG A 327 -21.18 14.78 -17.08
C ARG A 327 -21.81 13.71 -16.17
N PHE A 328 -23.09 13.41 -16.39
CA PHE A 328 -23.87 12.49 -15.55
C PHE A 328 -23.19 11.13 -15.31
N ASN A 329 -23.00 10.76 -14.04
CA ASN A 329 -22.29 9.55 -13.59
C ASN A 329 -20.95 9.32 -14.31
N ALA A 330 -20.18 10.39 -14.56
CA ALA A 330 -18.83 10.23 -15.09
C ALA A 330 -17.86 9.74 -13.99
N GLY A 331 -18.06 10.16 -12.74
CA GLY A 331 -17.26 9.74 -11.59
C GLY A 331 -15.87 10.39 -11.50
N THR A 332 -15.22 10.24 -10.34
CA THR A 332 -13.85 10.72 -10.09
C THR A 332 -13.01 9.71 -9.32
N ALA A 333 -11.69 9.80 -9.49
CA ALA A 333 -10.70 9.21 -8.58
C ALA A 333 -9.88 10.35 -7.95
N ASN A 334 -9.78 10.35 -6.63
CA ASN A 334 -9.27 11.46 -5.84
C ASN A 334 -7.97 11.02 -5.17
N VAL A 335 -6.84 11.60 -5.57
CA VAL A 335 -5.51 11.23 -5.08
C VAL A 335 -5.04 12.23 -4.04
N PHE A 336 -4.65 11.74 -2.87
CA PHE A 336 -4.24 12.51 -1.70
C PHE A 336 -2.81 12.13 -1.33
N HIS A 337 -1.93 13.11 -1.21
CA HIS A 337 -0.56 12.82 -0.77
C HIS A 337 -0.47 12.64 0.75
N GLY A 338 0.45 11.77 1.18
CA GLY A 338 0.88 11.65 2.57
C GLY A 338 1.68 12.87 3.06
N SER A 339 2.00 12.92 4.35
CA SER A 339 2.81 13.99 4.96
C SER A 339 3.18 13.61 6.41
N PRO A 340 4.12 14.28 7.10
CA PRO A 340 4.42 13.97 8.51
C PRO A 340 3.28 14.34 9.48
N SER A 341 2.14 14.82 8.97
CA SER A 341 0.88 15.02 9.71
C SER A 341 -0.23 14.06 9.27
N GLY A 342 0.12 12.98 8.56
CA GLY A 342 -0.81 12.11 7.85
C GLY A 342 -1.42 12.82 6.65
N ILE A 343 -2.63 12.40 6.27
CA ILE A 343 -3.24 12.77 4.99
C ILE A 343 -4.04 14.08 5.02
N ALA A 344 -3.93 14.87 3.95
CA ALA A 344 -4.56 16.19 3.85
C ALA A 344 -6.10 16.15 3.74
N ALA A 345 -6.76 17.26 4.09
CA ALA A 345 -8.21 17.42 4.01
C ALA A 345 -8.79 17.55 2.58
N ARG A 346 -7.92 17.62 1.57
CA ARG A 346 -8.27 17.83 0.15
C ARG A 346 -7.34 16.96 -0.69
N ALA A 347 -7.87 16.43 -1.79
CA ALA A 347 -7.07 15.72 -2.78
C ALA A 347 -6.00 16.66 -3.36
N ALA A 348 -4.81 16.13 -3.59
CA ALA A 348 -3.76 16.80 -4.33
C ALA A 348 -4.12 16.87 -5.83
N THR A 349 -4.72 15.81 -6.36
CA THR A 349 -5.26 15.74 -7.73
C THR A 349 -6.61 15.03 -7.75
N ILE A 350 -7.54 15.53 -8.56
CA ILE A 350 -8.81 14.86 -8.87
C ILE A 350 -8.79 14.50 -10.36
N LEU A 351 -8.93 13.22 -10.65
CA LEU A 351 -9.04 12.67 -12.00
C LEU A 351 -10.52 12.48 -12.32
N GLU A 352 -11.00 13.08 -13.41
CA GLU A 352 -12.41 13.02 -13.81
C GLU A 352 -12.66 11.99 -14.92
N GLY A 353 -13.81 11.30 -14.89
CA GLY A 353 -14.26 10.45 -15.99
C GLY A 353 -14.47 11.26 -17.28
N PRO A 354 -13.84 10.91 -18.42
CA PRO A 354 -13.97 11.64 -19.68
C PRO A 354 -15.33 11.51 -20.38
N LEU A 355 -16.12 10.47 -20.06
CA LEU A 355 -17.42 10.20 -20.69
C LEU A 355 -18.59 10.38 -19.71
N THR A 356 -19.82 10.40 -20.23
CA THR A 356 -21.06 10.27 -19.45
C THR A 356 -21.39 8.79 -19.24
N LEU A 357 -21.95 8.40 -18.08
CA LEU A 357 -22.14 6.99 -17.67
C LEU A 357 -20.81 6.20 -17.74
N ASP A 358 -19.75 6.78 -17.18
CA ASP A 358 -18.41 6.19 -17.21
C ASP A 358 -18.12 5.38 -15.94
N ALA A 359 -18.69 5.80 -14.81
CA ALA A 359 -18.40 5.29 -13.47
C ALA A 359 -16.88 5.22 -13.20
N PHE A 360 -16.14 6.26 -13.59
CA PHE A 360 -14.71 6.38 -13.35
C PHE A 360 -14.43 6.42 -11.84
N GLY A 361 -13.49 5.61 -11.37
CA GLY A 361 -13.26 5.42 -9.94
C GLY A 361 -14.23 4.42 -9.28
N TYR A 362 -14.94 3.59 -10.05
CA TYR A 362 -15.65 2.41 -9.51
C TYR A 362 -14.67 1.38 -8.93
N SER A 363 -13.48 1.27 -9.54
CA SER A 363 -12.32 0.59 -8.98
C SER A 363 -11.08 1.43 -9.21
N SER A 364 -10.13 1.38 -8.28
CA SER A 364 -8.91 2.17 -8.29
C SER A 364 -7.84 1.50 -7.44
N ALA A 365 -6.62 1.41 -7.95
CA ALA A 365 -5.48 0.87 -7.22
C ALA A 365 -4.18 1.53 -7.67
N GLY A 366 -3.14 1.49 -6.83
CA GLY A 366 -1.77 1.59 -7.31
C GLY A 366 -1.54 0.57 -8.43
N ALA A 367 -0.97 1.05 -9.53
CA ALA A 367 -0.41 0.20 -10.58
C ALA A 367 1.05 -0.19 -10.26
N GLY A 368 1.72 0.64 -9.45
CA GLY A 368 3.16 0.59 -9.22
C GLY A 368 3.94 1.38 -10.26
N ASP A 369 5.27 1.34 -10.22
CA ASP A 369 6.13 1.98 -11.20
C ASP A 369 6.12 1.14 -12.50
N VAL A 370 5.09 1.33 -13.34
CA VAL A 370 4.91 0.59 -14.60
C VAL A 370 5.83 1.13 -15.71
N ASN A 371 6.45 2.29 -15.46
CA ASN A 371 7.24 3.04 -16.43
C ASN A 371 8.76 3.10 -16.12
N GLY A 372 9.14 2.85 -14.87
CA GLY A 372 10.50 2.77 -14.33
C GLY A 372 11.16 4.11 -14.00
N ASP A 373 10.41 5.17 -13.68
CA ASP A 373 10.97 6.50 -13.39
C ASP A 373 11.23 6.79 -11.90
N GLY A 374 10.67 5.97 -10.99
CA GLY A 374 10.86 6.11 -9.55
C GLY A 374 9.71 6.76 -8.79
N TYR A 375 8.54 6.83 -9.41
CA TYR A 375 7.26 7.23 -8.81
C TYR A 375 6.25 6.09 -8.94
N SER A 376 5.25 6.02 -8.06
CA SER A 376 4.15 5.06 -8.22
C SER A 376 3.12 5.57 -9.23
N ASP A 377 2.69 4.71 -10.15
CA ASP A 377 1.63 4.98 -11.12
C ASP A 377 0.28 4.44 -10.61
N LEU A 378 -0.83 4.93 -11.17
CA LEU A 378 -2.21 4.63 -10.75
C LEU A 378 -3.00 3.96 -11.88
N VAL A 379 -3.79 2.93 -11.56
CA VAL A 379 -4.80 2.35 -12.46
C VAL A 379 -6.22 2.60 -11.95
N VAL A 380 -7.12 3.03 -12.85
CA VAL A 380 -8.52 3.36 -12.54
C VAL A 380 -9.47 2.69 -13.53
N GLY A 381 -10.48 1.99 -13.01
CA GLY A 381 -11.56 1.38 -13.77
C GLY A 381 -12.69 2.36 -14.09
N SER A 382 -13.44 2.07 -15.16
CA SER A 382 -14.62 2.81 -15.61
C SER A 382 -15.64 1.79 -16.11
N VAL A 383 -16.31 1.13 -15.18
CA VAL A 383 -17.02 -0.15 -15.43
C VAL A 383 -18.25 -0.01 -16.33
N GLU A 384 -18.92 1.14 -16.31
CA GLU A 384 -20.12 1.40 -17.11
C GLU A 384 -19.80 2.04 -18.47
N SER A 385 -18.53 2.41 -18.68
CA SER A 385 -18.02 3.11 -19.86
C SER A 385 -18.54 2.49 -21.15
N SER A 386 -18.98 3.36 -22.06
CA SER A 386 -19.57 2.96 -23.35
C SER A 386 -18.71 3.43 -24.55
N PRO A 387 -17.41 3.06 -24.60
CA PRO A 387 -16.46 3.57 -25.58
C PRO A 387 -16.87 3.24 -27.02
N GLY A 388 -16.76 4.23 -27.91
CA GLY A 388 -17.21 4.11 -29.30
C GLY A 388 -18.70 3.72 -29.46
N GLY A 389 -19.53 3.93 -28.43
CA GLY A 389 -20.93 3.51 -28.40
C GLY A 389 -21.16 2.04 -27.99
N ARG A 390 -20.12 1.30 -27.57
CA ARG A 390 -20.23 -0.08 -27.08
C ARG A 390 -20.77 -0.08 -25.64
N TYR A 391 -22.09 -0.05 -25.48
CA TYR A 391 -22.79 0.04 -24.18
C TYR A 391 -22.17 -0.88 -23.10
N GLN A 392 -21.73 -0.31 -21.98
CA GLN A 392 -21.11 -1.02 -20.85
C GLN A 392 -20.01 -2.02 -21.25
N ALA A 393 -19.24 -1.74 -22.30
CA ALA A 393 -18.02 -2.47 -22.59
C ALA A 393 -17.01 -2.30 -21.45
N GLY A 394 -16.99 -1.12 -20.82
CA GLY A 394 -16.07 -0.76 -19.76
C GLY A 394 -14.71 -0.29 -20.28
N ARG A 395 -13.88 0.22 -19.38
CA ARG A 395 -12.55 0.78 -19.67
C ARG A 395 -11.65 0.69 -18.44
N ALA A 396 -10.34 0.63 -18.65
CA ALA A 396 -9.34 0.92 -17.63
C ALA A 396 -8.35 1.97 -18.15
N SER A 397 -7.85 2.81 -17.25
CA SER A 397 -6.99 3.96 -17.57
C SER A 397 -5.82 4.00 -16.58
N VAL A 398 -4.60 4.17 -17.07
CA VAL A 398 -3.38 4.30 -16.26
C VAL A 398 -2.86 5.73 -16.35
N PHE A 399 -2.43 6.27 -15.22
CA PHE A 399 -1.86 7.60 -15.06
C PHE A 399 -0.50 7.45 -14.39
N HIS A 400 0.55 8.09 -14.92
CA HIS A 400 1.86 7.99 -14.29
C HIS A 400 2.02 8.97 -13.11
N GLY A 401 2.87 8.61 -12.15
CA GLY A 401 3.33 9.49 -11.07
C GLY A 401 4.28 10.58 -11.57
N GLY A 402 4.94 11.26 -10.64
CA GLY A 402 6.02 12.19 -10.95
C GLY A 402 6.31 13.22 -9.86
N PRO A 403 7.28 14.14 -10.08
CA PRO A 403 7.71 15.16 -9.11
C PRO A 403 6.65 16.21 -8.70
N SER A 404 5.38 16.01 -9.04
CA SER A 404 4.25 16.86 -8.68
C SER A 404 3.01 16.06 -8.29
N GLY A 405 3.17 14.75 -8.05
CA GLY A 405 2.08 13.79 -7.95
C GLY A 405 1.62 13.27 -9.31
N ILE A 406 0.47 12.60 -9.31
CA ILE A 406 -0.11 11.91 -10.46
C ILE A 406 -0.40 12.85 -11.65
N ALA A 407 -0.15 12.39 -12.87
CA ALA A 407 -0.51 13.11 -14.09
C ALA A 407 -2.03 13.22 -14.25
N SER A 408 -2.52 14.39 -14.68
CA SER A 408 -3.96 14.64 -14.92
C SER A 408 -4.49 14.06 -16.24
N THR A 409 -3.63 13.44 -17.05
CA THR A 409 -3.97 12.76 -18.31
C THR A 409 -3.46 11.33 -18.27
N ALA A 410 -4.30 10.37 -18.63
CA ALA A 410 -3.90 8.97 -18.71
C ALA A 410 -2.77 8.78 -19.73
N SER A 411 -1.72 8.06 -19.35
CA SER A 411 -0.62 7.65 -20.23
C SER A 411 -1.04 6.51 -21.15
N TRP A 412 -1.92 5.63 -20.66
CA TRP A 412 -2.44 4.47 -21.37
C TRP A 412 -3.91 4.24 -21.01
N VAL A 413 -4.70 3.78 -22.00
CA VAL A 413 -6.14 3.51 -21.85
C VAL A 413 -6.49 2.27 -22.67
N VAL A 414 -7.26 1.36 -22.08
CA VAL A 414 -7.77 0.15 -22.73
C VAL A 414 -9.29 0.05 -22.58
N GLU A 415 -9.96 -0.36 -23.65
CA GLU A 415 -11.42 -0.44 -23.74
C GLU A 415 -11.90 -1.90 -23.80
N GLY A 416 -13.09 -2.19 -23.25
CA GLY A 416 -13.75 -3.48 -23.45
C GLY A 416 -14.03 -3.76 -24.94
N SER A 417 -13.94 -5.02 -25.34
CA SER A 417 -13.96 -5.41 -26.76
C SER A 417 -15.37 -5.51 -27.33
N ALA A 418 -16.33 -5.94 -26.51
CA ALA A 418 -17.74 -6.07 -26.84
C ALA A 418 -18.62 -5.28 -25.85
N ALA A 419 -19.89 -5.08 -26.20
CA ALA A 419 -20.86 -4.44 -25.30
C ALA A 419 -21.18 -5.36 -24.11
N GLY A 420 -21.37 -4.76 -22.93
CA GLY A 420 -21.77 -5.44 -21.70
C GLY A 420 -20.67 -6.21 -20.97
N GLU A 421 -19.41 -6.23 -21.44
CA GLU A 421 -18.33 -6.99 -20.79
C GLU A 421 -17.94 -6.46 -19.40
N THR A 422 -18.24 -5.19 -19.09
CA THR A 422 -17.89 -4.51 -17.83
C THR A 422 -16.39 -4.56 -17.51
N PHE A 423 -15.54 -4.31 -18.51
CA PHE A 423 -14.09 -4.23 -18.38
C PHE A 423 -13.69 -3.11 -17.42
N GLY A 424 -12.74 -3.35 -16.51
CA GLY A 424 -12.42 -2.40 -15.45
C GLY A 424 -13.44 -2.41 -14.29
N VAL A 425 -14.19 -3.49 -14.11
CA VAL A 425 -14.94 -3.73 -12.85
C VAL A 425 -13.99 -3.77 -11.65
N SER A 426 -12.86 -4.45 -11.81
CA SER A 426 -11.77 -4.52 -10.84
C SER A 426 -10.44 -4.30 -11.57
N VAL A 427 -9.52 -3.61 -10.89
CA VAL A 427 -8.18 -3.29 -11.37
C VAL A 427 -7.19 -3.42 -10.22
N ALA A 428 -6.00 -3.92 -10.48
CA ALA A 428 -4.90 -3.98 -9.53
C ALA A 428 -3.56 -3.95 -10.26
N SER A 429 -2.48 -3.56 -9.56
CA SER A 429 -1.15 -4.05 -9.92
C SER A 429 -1.12 -5.58 -9.82
N ALA A 430 -0.41 -6.23 -10.72
CA ALA A 430 -0.16 -7.66 -10.71
C ALA A 430 1.15 -8.02 -9.97
N GLY A 431 1.94 -7.02 -9.55
CA GLY A 431 3.36 -7.19 -9.23
C GLY A 431 4.21 -7.11 -10.51
N ASP A 432 5.45 -7.59 -10.45
CA ASP A 432 6.28 -7.83 -11.64
C ASP A 432 6.13 -9.31 -12.03
N VAL A 433 5.15 -9.64 -12.87
CA VAL A 433 4.82 -11.06 -13.17
C VAL A 433 5.79 -11.70 -14.16
N ASN A 434 6.70 -10.89 -14.71
CA ASN A 434 7.57 -11.26 -15.82
C ASN A 434 9.09 -11.18 -15.51
N GLY A 435 9.46 -10.45 -14.44
CA GLY A 435 10.79 -10.30 -13.88
C GLY A 435 11.69 -9.29 -14.59
N ASP A 436 11.13 -8.29 -15.28
CA ASP A 436 11.90 -7.27 -15.98
C ASP A 436 12.16 -5.99 -15.16
N GLY A 437 11.58 -5.89 -13.95
CA GLY A 437 11.77 -4.82 -12.99
C GLY A 437 10.76 -3.68 -13.10
N TYR A 438 9.71 -3.82 -13.91
CA TYR A 438 8.58 -2.89 -14.02
C TYR A 438 7.34 -3.50 -13.36
N SER A 439 6.41 -2.67 -12.88
CA SER A 439 5.10 -3.20 -12.45
C SER A 439 4.21 -3.53 -13.64
N ASP A 440 3.54 -4.67 -13.55
CA ASP A 440 2.48 -5.11 -14.45
C ASP A 440 1.11 -4.85 -13.79
N ILE A 441 0.02 -4.87 -14.57
CA ILE A 441 -1.35 -4.73 -14.05
C ILE A 441 -2.27 -5.86 -14.50
N VAL A 442 -3.33 -6.09 -13.73
CA VAL A 442 -4.43 -7.01 -14.06
C VAL A 442 -5.77 -6.27 -14.02
N VAL A 443 -6.62 -6.53 -15.01
CA VAL A 443 -7.95 -5.91 -15.14
C VAL A 443 -9.03 -6.97 -15.34
N GLY A 444 -10.07 -6.93 -14.51
CA GLY A 444 -11.25 -7.80 -14.57
C GLY A 444 -12.32 -7.33 -15.56
N ALA A 445 -13.04 -8.29 -16.13
CA ALA A 445 -14.18 -8.08 -17.03
C ALA A 445 -15.21 -9.19 -16.82
N ARG A 446 -15.88 -9.18 -15.64
CA ARG A 446 -16.73 -10.27 -15.15
C ARG A 446 -17.88 -10.70 -16.06
N ARG A 447 -18.35 -9.84 -16.97
CA ARG A 447 -19.46 -10.14 -17.90
C ARG A 447 -18.97 -10.49 -19.32
N ALA A 448 -17.66 -10.54 -19.56
CA ALA A 448 -17.11 -11.06 -20.81
C ALA A 448 -17.64 -12.46 -21.12
N SER A 449 -17.77 -12.78 -22.40
CA SER A 449 -18.37 -14.06 -22.85
C SER A 449 -17.40 -14.88 -23.74
N PRO A 450 -16.21 -15.25 -23.22
CA PRO A 450 -15.14 -15.86 -24.01
C PRO A 450 -15.51 -17.20 -24.65
N GLY A 451 -15.23 -17.32 -25.95
CA GLY A 451 -15.62 -18.48 -26.74
C GLY A 451 -17.14 -18.65 -26.89
N GLY A 452 -17.94 -17.62 -26.59
CA GLY A 452 -19.40 -17.68 -26.58
C GLY A 452 -20.01 -18.20 -25.27
N ARG A 453 -19.21 -18.48 -24.23
CA ARG A 453 -19.69 -18.87 -22.91
C ARG A 453 -20.22 -17.64 -22.17
N ALA A 454 -21.53 -17.45 -22.20
CA ALA A 454 -22.19 -16.25 -21.66
C ALA A 454 -21.81 -15.99 -20.20
N LEU A 455 -21.36 -14.77 -19.89
CA LEU A 455 -21.00 -14.30 -18.54
C LEU A 455 -19.96 -15.19 -17.80
N ALA A 456 -19.14 -15.96 -18.53
CA ALA A 456 -18.03 -16.70 -17.93
C ALA A 456 -17.00 -15.75 -17.31
N GLY A 457 -16.87 -14.53 -17.85
CA GLY A 457 -15.93 -13.53 -17.39
C GLY A 457 -14.49 -13.75 -17.87
N SER A 458 -13.62 -12.79 -17.56
CA SER A 458 -12.19 -12.83 -17.89
C SER A 458 -11.38 -11.84 -17.07
N ALA A 459 -10.08 -12.08 -16.96
CA ALA A 459 -9.08 -11.11 -16.54
C ALA A 459 -8.03 -10.90 -17.65
N SER A 460 -7.42 -9.72 -17.71
CA SER A 460 -6.40 -9.37 -18.71
C SER A 460 -5.21 -8.73 -18.02
N VAL A 461 -4.02 -9.30 -18.25
CA VAL A 461 -2.73 -8.87 -17.72
C VAL A 461 -1.98 -8.07 -18.76
N PHE A 462 -1.45 -6.90 -18.38
CA PHE A 462 -0.68 -6.01 -19.23
C PHE A 462 0.65 -5.70 -18.55
N HIS A 463 1.75 -5.89 -19.28
CA HIS A 463 3.07 -5.68 -18.68
C HIS A 463 3.48 -4.20 -18.72
N GLY A 464 4.29 -3.79 -17.74
CA GLY A 464 5.03 -2.54 -17.72
C GLY A 464 6.13 -2.51 -18.78
N SER A 465 6.84 -1.39 -18.89
CA SER A 465 8.04 -1.25 -19.74
C SER A 465 8.77 0.07 -19.45
N PRO A 466 9.97 0.32 -20.02
CA PRO A 466 10.63 1.64 -20.00
C PRO A 466 9.84 2.80 -20.66
N SER A 467 8.63 2.53 -21.14
CA SER A 467 7.69 3.50 -21.74
C SER A 467 6.30 3.48 -21.08
N GLY A 468 6.16 2.83 -19.92
CA GLY A 468 4.85 2.48 -19.34
C GLY A 468 4.20 1.31 -20.08
N ILE A 469 2.92 1.06 -19.82
CA ILE A 469 2.17 0.02 -20.55
C ILE A 469 2.01 0.45 -22.02
N THR A 470 2.37 -0.43 -22.95
CA THR A 470 2.29 -0.12 -24.38
C THR A 470 0.90 -0.40 -24.97
N PRO A 471 0.39 0.39 -25.94
CA PRO A 471 -0.87 0.09 -26.62
C PRO A 471 -0.78 -1.20 -27.45
N GLY A 472 -1.58 -2.21 -27.10
CA GLY A 472 -1.57 -3.53 -27.74
C GLY A 472 -2.59 -4.49 -27.12
N PRO A 473 -2.58 -5.77 -27.52
CA PRO A 473 -3.31 -6.82 -26.81
C PRO A 473 -2.72 -7.04 -25.41
N ALA A 474 -3.53 -7.59 -24.50
CA ALA A 474 -3.05 -8.06 -23.20
C ALA A 474 -1.94 -9.12 -23.38
N ALA A 475 -0.90 -9.08 -22.55
CA ALA A 475 0.19 -10.05 -22.55
C ALA A 475 -0.32 -11.46 -22.20
N ARG A 476 -1.25 -11.52 -21.25
CA ARG A 476 -2.10 -12.69 -21.00
C ARG A 476 -3.56 -12.26 -20.90
N ARG A 477 -4.45 -13.00 -21.55
CA ARG A 477 -5.88 -13.03 -21.22
C ARG A 477 -6.18 -14.37 -20.54
N LEU A 478 -6.91 -14.31 -19.44
CA LEU A 478 -7.42 -15.44 -18.66
C LEU A 478 -8.95 -15.42 -18.78
N ASP A 479 -9.55 -16.54 -19.16
CA ASP A 479 -10.99 -16.67 -19.35
C ASP A 479 -11.59 -17.58 -18.28
N GLY A 480 -12.80 -17.25 -17.79
CA GLY A 480 -13.57 -18.13 -16.90
C GLY A 480 -13.88 -19.49 -17.53
N ILE A 481 -14.37 -20.46 -16.75
CA ILE A 481 -14.45 -21.86 -17.15
C ILE A 481 -15.85 -22.19 -17.69
N ALA A 482 -16.90 -21.96 -16.91
CA ALA A 482 -18.29 -22.20 -17.31
C ALA A 482 -19.04 -20.88 -17.56
N ALA A 483 -20.23 -20.98 -18.15
CA ALA A 483 -21.09 -19.82 -18.36
C ALA A 483 -21.80 -19.48 -17.05
N GLY A 484 -21.67 -18.24 -16.58
CA GLY A 484 -22.20 -17.78 -15.28
C GLY A 484 -21.13 -17.43 -14.25
N ASP A 485 -19.94 -18.07 -14.30
CA ASP A 485 -18.82 -17.96 -13.36
C ASP A 485 -18.51 -16.53 -12.86
N GLN A 486 -18.68 -15.52 -13.72
CA GLN A 486 -18.27 -14.14 -13.51
C GLN A 486 -16.79 -13.99 -13.07
N PHE A 487 -15.90 -14.77 -13.69
CA PHE A 487 -14.46 -14.71 -13.48
C PHE A 487 -13.89 -13.31 -13.78
N GLY A 488 -13.01 -12.80 -12.93
CA GLY A 488 -12.59 -11.40 -12.99
C GLY A 488 -13.63 -10.45 -12.40
N SER A 489 -14.43 -10.91 -11.43
CA SER A 489 -15.19 -10.03 -10.54
C SER A 489 -14.26 -9.25 -9.64
N ALA A 490 -13.34 -9.95 -8.97
CA ALA A 490 -12.21 -9.39 -8.25
C ALA A 490 -10.89 -9.89 -8.88
N VAL A 491 -9.86 -9.05 -8.87
CA VAL A 491 -8.48 -9.36 -9.32
C VAL A 491 -7.49 -8.70 -8.37
N ALA A 492 -6.39 -9.38 -8.08
CA ALA A 492 -5.27 -8.83 -7.31
C ALA A 492 -3.95 -9.53 -7.68
N SER A 493 -2.82 -8.94 -7.33
CA SER A 493 -1.59 -9.72 -7.11
C SER A 493 -1.80 -10.67 -5.93
N ALA A 494 -1.19 -11.84 -6.00
CA ALA A 494 -1.14 -12.82 -4.92
C ALA A 494 0.18 -12.74 -4.11
N GLY A 495 1.16 -11.96 -4.54
CA GLY A 495 2.52 -11.98 -4.01
C GLY A 495 3.42 -12.95 -4.80
N ASP A 496 4.45 -13.50 -4.15
CA ASP A 496 5.30 -14.59 -4.65
C ASP A 496 4.92 -15.87 -3.89
N VAL A 497 3.82 -16.53 -4.29
CA VAL A 497 3.20 -17.61 -3.51
C VAL A 497 3.96 -18.93 -3.60
N ASN A 498 4.87 -19.04 -4.58
CA ASN A 498 5.63 -20.24 -4.87
C ASN A 498 7.13 -20.11 -4.51
N GLY A 499 7.63 -18.89 -4.30
CA GLY A 499 8.99 -18.58 -3.88
C GLY A 499 10.03 -18.59 -5.00
N ASP A 500 9.60 -18.63 -6.26
CA ASP A 500 10.42 -18.42 -7.46
C ASP A 500 10.64 -16.93 -7.76
N GLY A 501 9.83 -16.05 -7.15
CA GLY A 501 10.01 -14.61 -7.10
C GLY A 501 9.72 -13.86 -8.39
N TYR A 502 8.86 -14.42 -9.25
CA TYR A 502 7.97 -13.63 -10.09
C TYR A 502 6.71 -13.22 -9.29
N GLY A 503 6.00 -12.19 -9.75
CA GLY A 503 4.69 -11.83 -9.21
C GLY A 503 3.60 -12.78 -9.69
N ASP A 504 2.79 -13.28 -8.76
CA ASP A 504 1.63 -14.12 -9.03
C ASP A 504 0.33 -13.30 -8.97
N ILE A 505 -0.76 -13.83 -9.54
CA ILE A 505 -2.08 -13.18 -9.51
C ILE A 505 -3.19 -14.11 -9.06
N VAL A 506 -4.17 -13.54 -8.35
CA VAL A 506 -5.40 -14.21 -7.93
C VAL A 506 -6.63 -13.55 -8.58
N VAL A 507 -7.55 -14.37 -9.10
CA VAL A 507 -8.77 -13.92 -9.79
C VAL A 507 -9.99 -14.63 -9.23
N GLY A 508 -11.00 -13.85 -8.85
CA GLY A 508 -12.27 -14.32 -8.29
C GLY A 508 -13.37 -14.57 -9.33
N ALA A 509 -14.12 -15.65 -9.11
CA ALA A 509 -15.29 -16.11 -9.88
C ALA A 509 -16.40 -16.54 -8.90
N PRO A 510 -17.13 -15.59 -8.28
CA PRO A 510 -18.05 -15.86 -7.16
C PRO A 510 -19.26 -16.72 -7.55
N LEU A 511 -19.68 -16.73 -8.81
CA LEU A 511 -20.83 -17.53 -9.28
C LEU A 511 -20.39 -18.77 -10.08
N ALA A 512 -19.20 -19.32 -9.79
CA ALA A 512 -18.79 -20.61 -10.33
C ALA A 512 -19.40 -21.77 -9.53
N ASP A 513 -19.60 -22.92 -10.17
CA ASP A 513 -20.27 -24.09 -9.59
C ASP A 513 -19.31 -25.27 -9.30
N PRO A 514 -18.34 -25.14 -8.38
CA PRO A 514 -17.33 -26.18 -8.12
C PRO A 514 -17.99 -27.50 -7.65
N GLY A 515 -17.85 -28.56 -8.45
CA GLY A 515 -18.51 -29.84 -8.20
C GLY A 515 -20.04 -29.82 -8.38
N GLY A 516 -20.61 -28.79 -9.00
CA GLY A 516 -22.06 -28.63 -9.18
C GLY A 516 -22.79 -28.01 -7.98
N ARG A 517 -22.08 -27.30 -7.09
CA ARG A 517 -22.65 -26.50 -6.00
C ARG A 517 -22.92 -25.08 -6.51
N ASP A 518 -24.19 -24.80 -6.82
CA ASP A 518 -24.71 -23.53 -7.34
C ASP A 518 -24.14 -22.33 -6.58
N ALA A 519 -23.44 -21.43 -7.26
CA ALA A 519 -22.85 -20.20 -6.72
C ALA A 519 -21.98 -20.37 -5.45
N ALA A 520 -21.37 -21.55 -5.24
CA ALA A 520 -20.37 -21.72 -4.17
C ALA A 520 -19.11 -20.89 -4.46
N GLY A 521 -18.80 -20.65 -5.73
CA GLY A 521 -17.74 -19.77 -6.17
C GLY A 521 -16.34 -20.39 -6.18
N SER A 522 -15.39 -19.67 -6.75
CA SER A 522 -13.97 -20.00 -6.69
C SER A 522 -13.06 -18.80 -6.84
N ALA A 523 -11.86 -18.87 -6.24
CA ALA A 523 -10.71 -18.09 -6.68
C ALA A 523 -9.75 -18.96 -7.50
N SER A 524 -8.91 -18.34 -8.32
CA SER A 524 -7.90 -19.02 -9.14
C SER A 524 -6.59 -18.24 -9.11
N VAL A 525 -5.52 -18.91 -8.70
CA VAL A 525 -4.16 -18.37 -8.62
C VAL A 525 -3.36 -18.87 -9.82
N PHE A 526 -2.68 -17.94 -10.49
CA PHE A 526 -1.84 -18.20 -11.66
C PHE A 526 -0.44 -17.69 -11.37
N HIS A 527 0.57 -18.52 -11.59
CA HIS A 527 1.94 -18.12 -11.31
C HIS A 527 2.51 -17.18 -12.38
N GLY A 528 3.39 -16.28 -11.95
CA GLY A 528 4.31 -15.54 -12.82
C GLY A 528 5.38 -16.44 -13.43
N SER A 529 6.18 -15.90 -14.34
CA SER A 529 7.38 -16.58 -14.88
C SER A 529 8.20 -15.62 -15.74
N ALA A 530 9.37 -16.06 -16.23
CA ALA A 530 10.17 -15.33 -17.23
C ALA A 530 9.46 -15.04 -18.60
N VAL A 531 8.20 -15.45 -18.78
CA VAL A 531 7.35 -15.09 -19.93
C VAL A 531 6.04 -14.39 -19.51
N GLY A 532 5.96 -13.89 -18.27
CA GLY A 532 4.71 -13.49 -17.63
C GLY A 532 3.85 -14.69 -17.25
N VAL A 533 2.57 -14.44 -16.96
CA VAL A 533 1.60 -15.50 -16.65
C VAL A 533 1.42 -16.44 -17.85
N ALA A 534 1.54 -17.75 -17.59
CA ALA A 534 1.46 -18.80 -18.60
C ALA A 534 0.06 -18.91 -19.26
N ALA A 535 -0.02 -19.63 -20.38
CA ALA A 535 -1.29 -19.96 -21.03
C ALA A 535 -1.73 -21.38 -20.63
N GLY A 536 -2.85 -21.51 -19.91
CA GLY A 536 -3.34 -22.81 -19.45
C GLY A 536 -4.50 -22.70 -18.46
N ALA A 537 -4.65 -23.74 -17.64
CA ALA A 537 -5.44 -23.68 -16.42
C ALA A 537 -4.66 -22.93 -15.32
N ALA A 538 -5.34 -22.55 -14.25
CA ALA A 538 -4.74 -22.00 -13.04
C ALA A 538 -3.88 -23.05 -12.31
N ASP A 539 -2.74 -22.64 -11.75
CA ASP A 539 -1.87 -23.45 -10.91
C ASP A 539 -2.55 -23.88 -9.61
N ARG A 540 -3.44 -23.03 -9.09
CA ARG A 540 -4.36 -23.37 -8.01
C ARG A 540 -5.76 -22.84 -8.30
N ARG A 541 -6.77 -23.69 -8.07
CA ARG A 541 -8.16 -23.28 -7.92
C ARG A 541 -8.55 -23.49 -6.46
N LEU A 542 -9.07 -22.45 -5.83
CA LEU A 542 -9.61 -22.45 -4.48
C LEU A 542 -11.13 -22.46 -4.63
N GLU A 543 -11.81 -23.47 -4.12
CA GLU A 543 -13.24 -23.69 -4.35
C GLU A 543 -14.04 -23.44 -3.08
N GLY A 544 -15.20 -22.77 -3.21
CA GLY A 544 -16.14 -22.60 -2.10
C GLY A 544 -16.64 -23.93 -1.54
N VAL A 545 -17.28 -23.89 -0.36
CA VAL A 545 -17.62 -25.09 0.41
C VAL A 545 -19.09 -25.43 0.28
N GLU A 546 -19.97 -24.44 0.45
CA GLU A 546 -21.43 -24.60 0.41
C GLU A 546 -22.05 -23.78 -0.72
N ALA A 547 -23.28 -24.12 -1.13
CA ALA A 547 -23.93 -23.47 -2.27
C ALA A 547 -24.45 -22.08 -1.88
N GLY A 548 -24.09 -21.06 -2.67
CA GLY A 548 -24.40 -19.66 -2.39
C GLY A 548 -23.33 -18.86 -1.63
N ASP A 549 -22.21 -19.48 -1.21
CA ASP A 549 -21.10 -18.83 -0.48
C ASP A 549 -20.57 -17.52 -1.14
N GLU A 550 -20.66 -17.42 -2.48
CA GLU A 550 -19.94 -16.44 -3.32
C GLU A 550 -18.41 -16.41 -3.09
N HIS A 551 -17.76 -17.57 -2.89
CA HIS A 551 -16.31 -17.63 -2.67
C HIS A 551 -15.53 -17.04 -3.87
N GLY A 552 -14.65 -16.07 -3.61
CA GLY A 552 -14.00 -15.29 -4.67
C GLY A 552 -14.75 -14.01 -5.03
N ARG A 553 -15.74 -13.59 -4.22
CA ARG A 553 -16.37 -12.26 -4.30
C ARG A 553 -15.36 -11.13 -4.07
N SER A 554 -14.41 -11.35 -3.16
CA SER A 554 -13.21 -10.55 -2.95
C SER A 554 -11.98 -11.47 -2.92
N VAL A 555 -10.82 -10.97 -3.36
CA VAL A 555 -9.54 -11.69 -3.34
C VAL A 555 -8.39 -10.72 -3.08
N GLY A 556 -7.29 -11.20 -2.52
CA GLY A 556 -6.05 -10.43 -2.33
C GLY A 556 -4.86 -11.32 -1.99
N SER A 557 -3.64 -10.79 -2.10
CA SER A 557 -2.48 -11.31 -1.36
C SER A 557 -2.70 -11.03 0.12
N ALA A 558 -2.57 -12.03 0.98
CA ALA A 558 -2.52 -11.83 2.43
C ALA A 558 -1.19 -11.22 2.89
N GLY A 559 -0.17 -11.21 2.02
CA GLY A 559 1.21 -10.94 2.40
C GLY A 559 1.93 -12.22 2.84
N ASP A 560 2.99 -12.09 3.62
CA ASP A 560 3.70 -13.18 4.30
C ASP A 560 3.23 -13.20 5.76
N VAL A 561 2.08 -13.83 6.04
CA VAL A 561 1.41 -13.69 7.35
C VAL A 561 1.98 -14.63 8.42
N ASP A 562 2.85 -15.58 8.03
CA ASP A 562 3.60 -16.45 8.95
C ASP A 562 5.13 -16.34 8.92
N GLY A 563 5.70 -15.54 8.02
CA GLY A 563 7.12 -15.19 7.98
C GLY A 563 8.01 -16.30 7.43
N ASP A 564 7.46 -17.27 6.69
CA ASP A 564 8.22 -18.33 6.04
C ASP A 564 8.85 -17.90 4.69
N GLY A 565 8.45 -16.72 4.19
CA GLY A 565 9.04 -16.08 3.02
C GLY A 565 8.41 -16.47 1.68
N TYR A 566 7.12 -16.80 1.69
CA TYR A 566 6.25 -16.96 0.52
C TYR A 566 5.00 -16.07 0.67
N GLY A 567 4.30 -15.81 -0.44
CA GLY A 567 3.05 -15.05 -0.45
C GLY A 567 1.82 -15.91 -0.15
N ASP A 568 1.01 -15.46 0.79
CA ASP A 568 -0.28 -16.04 1.15
C ASP A 568 -1.43 -15.36 0.38
N VAL A 569 -2.60 -16.02 0.31
CA VAL A 569 -3.78 -15.54 -0.43
C VAL A 569 -5.01 -15.51 0.48
N VAL A 570 -5.79 -14.42 0.39
CA VAL A 570 -7.11 -14.28 1.03
C VAL A 570 -8.23 -14.32 0.02
N VAL A 571 -9.32 -15.00 0.37
CA VAL A 571 -10.52 -15.12 -0.46
C VAL A 571 -11.78 -14.95 0.39
N GLY A 572 -12.59 -13.95 0.07
CA GLY A 572 -13.87 -13.70 0.72
C GLY A 572 -15.01 -14.51 0.12
N ALA A 573 -15.90 -14.97 1.00
CA ALA A 573 -17.15 -15.67 0.74
C ALA A 573 -18.26 -15.03 1.61
N PRO A 574 -18.72 -13.81 1.29
CA PRO A 574 -19.56 -13.01 2.19
C PRO A 574 -20.99 -13.50 2.35
N LEU A 575 -21.44 -14.47 1.56
CA LEU A 575 -22.77 -15.08 1.71
C LEU A 575 -22.73 -16.47 2.35
N ALA A 576 -21.55 -16.90 2.84
CA ALA A 576 -21.41 -18.13 3.61
C ALA A 576 -22.18 -18.10 4.94
N ASP A 577 -22.58 -19.28 5.42
CA ASP A 577 -23.43 -19.51 6.59
C ASP A 577 -22.66 -20.14 7.79
N PRO A 578 -21.51 -19.61 8.26
CA PRO A 578 -20.65 -20.28 9.23
C PRO A 578 -21.38 -20.57 10.55
N GLY A 579 -21.45 -21.86 10.92
CA GLY A 579 -22.19 -22.32 12.10
C GLY A 579 -23.72 -22.20 11.98
N GLY A 580 -24.26 -21.99 10.77
CA GLY A 580 -25.68 -21.78 10.50
C GLY A 580 -26.16 -20.33 10.71
N ARG A 581 -25.25 -19.36 10.73
CA ARG A 581 -25.58 -17.92 10.78
C ARG A 581 -25.71 -17.38 9.36
N THR A 582 -26.94 -17.30 8.84
CA THR A 582 -27.14 -17.01 7.41
C THR A 582 -26.60 -15.66 6.97
N GLY A 583 -25.76 -15.66 5.93
CA GLY A 583 -25.11 -14.46 5.41
C GLY A 583 -24.15 -13.77 6.39
N ALA A 584 -23.64 -14.47 7.41
CA ALA A 584 -22.58 -13.91 8.25
C ALA A 584 -21.28 -13.70 7.44
N GLY A 585 -21.05 -14.56 6.44
CA GLY A 585 -19.89 -14.51 5.57
C GLY A 585 -18.62 -15.05 6.20
N SER A 586 -17.60 -15.29 5.37
CA SER A 586 -16.28 -15.75 5.81
C SER A 586 -15.15 -15.28 4.90
N VAL A 587 -13.91 -15.39 5.40
CA VAL A 587 -12.67 -15.25 4.61
C VAL A 587 -11.79 -16.45 4.87
N GLY A 588 -11.35 -17.13 3.80
CA GLY A 588 -10.30 -18.14 3.89
C GLY A 588 -8.93 -17.50 3.68
N VAL A 589 -7.99 -17.76 4.59
CA VAL A 589 -6.56 -17.50 4.44
C VAL A 589 -5.89 -18.78 3.96
N PHE A 590 -5.14 -18.73 2.85
CA PHE A 590 -4.52 -19.88 2.20
C PHE A 590 -3.01 -19.63 2.07
N GLN A 591 -2.19 -20.47 2.71
CA GLN A 591 -0.76 -20.22 2.78
C GLN A 591 -0.01 -20.55 1.50
N GLY A 592 1.02 -19.76 1.20
CA GLY A 592 2.04 -20.03 0.18
C GLY A 592 2.92 -21.22 0.55
N SER A 593 3.79 -21.63 -0.38
CA SER A 593 4.87 -22.61 -0.13
C SER A 593 5.75 -22.78 -1.36
N ALA A 594 6.87 -23.52 -1.26
CA ALA A 594 7.62 -24.02 -2.42
C ALA A 594 6.84 -24.92 -3.41
N SER A 595 5.54 -25.15 -3.17
CA SER A 595 4.60 -25.86 -4.05
C SER A 595 3.40 -25.01 -4.49
N GLY A 596 3.47 -23.69 -4.25
CA GLY A 596 2.35 -22.75 -4.41
C GLY A 596 1.34 -22.84 -3.26
N VAL A 597 0.20 -22.16 -3.44
CA VAL A 597 -0.85 -21.99 -2.42
C VAL A 597 -1.45 -23.33 -1.95
N SER A 598 -1.83 -23.40 -0.66
CA SER A 598 -2.52 -24.51 -0.03
C SER A 598 -3.82 -24.93 -0.75
N ALA A 599 -4.27 -26.17 -0.52
CA ALA A 599 -5.53 -26.69 -1.10
C ALA A 599 -6.78 -26.27 -0.31
N THR A 600 -6.58 -25.86 0.94
CA THR A 600 -7.61 -25.55 1.92
C THR A 600 -7.16 -24.34 2.72
N ALA A 601 -8.09 -23.53 3.21
CA ALA A 601 -7.75 -22.45 4.13
C ALA A 601 -7.05 -23.02 5.38
N THR A 602 -6.02 -22.34 5.84
CA THR A 602 -5.27 -22.69 7.07
C THR A 602 -5.94 -22.04 8.29
N THR A 603 -6.41 -20.80 8.11
CA THR A 603 -7.36 -20.12 9.00
C THR A 603 -8.59 -19.69 8.20
N THR A 604 -9.78 -19.93 8.75
CA THR A 604 -11.04 -19.31 8.29
C THR A 604 -11.47 -18.26 9.30
N LEU A 605 -11.79 -17.06 8.81
CA LEU A 605 -12.36 -15.96 9.55
C LEU A 605 -13.87 -15.97 9.31
N GLU A 606 -14.67 -15.85 10.36
CA GLU A 606 -16.13 -15.94 10.28
C GLU A 606 -16.78 -14.62 10.69
N GLY A 607 -17.88 -14.25 10.02
CA GLY A 607 -18.82 -13.23 10.51
C GLY A 607 -19.26 -13.52 11.94
N ALA A 608 -19.55 -12.48 12.72
CA ALA A 608 -20.00 -12.64 14.09
C ALA A 608 -21.49 -13.00 14.13
N GLU A 609 -22.31 -12.23 13.42
CA GLU A 609 -23.77 -12.29 13.43
C GLU A 609 -24.33 -12.54 12.01
N ALA A 610 -25.59 -12.99 11.94
CA ALA A 610 -26.23 -13.34 10.67
C ALA A 610 -26.57 -12.08 9.85
N GLY A 611 -26.06 -11.99 8.63
CA GLY A 611 -26.21 -10.83 7.73
C GLY A 611 -25.02 -9.88 7.70
N ASP A 612 -23.97 -10.08 8.51
CA ASP A 612 -22.74 -9.26 8.55
C ASP A 612 -22.09 -9.05 7.16
N ASN A 613 -22.20 -10.05 6.28
CA ASN A 613 -21.48 -10.16 5.01
C ASN A 613 -19.95 -9.98 5.15
N GLN A 614 -19.33 -10.61 6.16
CA GLN A 614 -17.88 -10.56 6.38
C GLN A 614 -17.13 -11.16 5.18
N GLY A 615 -16.11 -10.46 4.70
CA GLY A 615 -15.35 -10.84 3.50
C GLY A 615 -15.85 -10.19 2.22
N TYR A 616 -16.80 -9.25 2.30
CA TYR A 616 -17.24 -8.47 1.14
C TYR A 616 -16.10 -7.62 0.57
N SER A 617 -15.24 -7.10 1.45
CA SER A 617 -13.97 -6.48 1.10
C SER A 617 -12.84 -7.07 1.97
N VAL A 618 -11.64 -7.17 1.41
CA VAL A 618 -10.41 -7.60 2.10
C VAL A 618 -9.26 -6.72 1.62
N ALA A 619 -8.31 -6.42 2.50
CA ALA A 619 -7.04 -5.81 2.13
C ALA A 619 -5.92 -6.23 3.09
N SER A 620 -4.74 -6.43 2.53
CA SER A 620 -3.54 -6.92 3.24
C SER A 620 -2.25 -6.60 2.47
N ARG A 621 -2.32 -6.04 1.26
CA ARG A 621 -1.14 -5.53 0.54
C ARG A 621 -1.50 -4.48 -0.49
N GLY A 622 -0.65 -3.45 -0.65
CA GLY A 622 -0.75 -2.49 -1.75
C GLY A 622 0.19 -2.86 -2.89
N GLY A 623 -0.33 -3.15 -4.09
CA GLY A 623 0.51 -3.52 -5.24
C GLY A 623 1.21 -2.32 -5.88
N GLN A 624 2.55 -2.29 -5.84
CA GLN A 624 3.38 -1.13 -6.23
C GLN A 624 4.78 -1.54 -6.73
N SER A 625 5.50 -0.62 -7.36
CA SER A 625 6.96 -0.64 -7.55
C SER A 625 7.46 0.80 -7.47
N ARG A 626 8.78 0.99 -7.37
CA ARG A 626 9.44 2.28 -7.37
C ARG A 626 10.94 2.14 -7.62
N ARG A 627 11.43 2.62 -8.75
CA ARG A 627 12.85 2.61 -9.11
C ARG A 627 13.66 3.67 -8.37
N ALA A 628 14.87 3.32 -7.93
CA ALA A 628 15.84 4.31 -7.48
C ALA A 628 16.32 5.14 -8.70
N PRO A 629 16.03 6.46 -8.78
CA PRO A 629 16.39 7.25 -9.94
C PRO A 629 17.90 7.31 -10.10
N SER A 630 18.39 7.02 -11.32
CA SER A 630 19.82 6.82 -11.58
C SER A 630 20.64 8.07 -11.23
N VAL A 631 21.61 7.92 -10.33
CA VAL A 631 22.51 9.01 -9.91
C VAL A 631 23.41 9.43 -11.07
N THR A 632 22.94 10.39 -11.86
CA THR A 632 23.80 11.18 -12.74
C THR A 632 24.76 11.97 -11.87
N ARG A 633 26.04 11.57 -11.86
CA ARG A 633 27.09 12.33 -11.18
C ARG A 633 27.08 13.77 -11.68
N GLN A 634 26.68 14.71 -10.83
CA GLN A 634 27.08 16.11 -10.98
C GLN A 634 28.58 16.20 -10.73
N ALA A 635 29.37 15.91 -11.76
CA ALA A 635 30.80 16.07 -11.74
C ALA A 635 31.13 17.57 -11.82
N GLU A 636 31.24 18.22 -10.66
CA GLU A 636 31.90 19.52 -10.55
C GLU A 636 33.38 19.37 -10.97
N ALA A 637 33.65 19.53 -12.27
CA ALA A 637 34.98 19.51 -12.80
C ALA A 637 35.73 20.79 -12.34
N PRO A 638 36.83 20.67 -11.56
CA PRO A 638 37.58 21.84 -11.12
C PRO A 638 38.15 22.59 -12.34
N ARG A 639 38.00 23.93 -12.34
CA ARG A 639 38.39 24.80 -13.47
C ARG A 639 39.91 24.92 -13.63
N LEU A 640 40.55 23.88 -14.14
CA LEU A 640 41.94 23.94 -14.59
C LEU A 640 42.07 24.82 -15.84
N ARG A 641 42.89 25.87 -15.76
CA ARG A 641 43.25 26.72 -16.89
C ARG A 641 44.14 25.94 -17.87
N ALA A 642 43.61 25.55 -19.02
CA ALA A 642 44.40 25.13 -20.17
C ALA A 642 44.74 26.34 -21.07
N SER A 643 45.98 26.41 -21.56
CA SER A 643 46.46 27.45 -22.47
C SER A 643 46.07 27.16 -23.93
N ALA A 644 45.99 28.21 -24.75
CA ALA A 644 45.51 28.12 -26.13
C ALA A 644 46.59 27.61 -27.13
N PRO A 645 46.22 26.76 -28.11
CA PRO A 645 47.08 26.43 -29.24
C PRO A 645 47.02 27.48 -30.38
N PRO A 646 48.06 27.59 -31.23
CA PRO A 646 48.16 28.63 -32.27
C PRO A 646 47.40 28.32 -33.57
N ARG A 647 47.15 29.35 -34.39
CA ARG A 647 46.53 29.26 -35.73
C ARG A 647 47.56 29.15 -36.87
N ALA A 648 47.41 28.13 -37.73
CA ALA A 648 47.84 28.10 -39.14
C ALA A 648 47.22 26.84 -39.80
N SER A 649 46.94 26.74 -41.11
CA SER A 649 46.68 27.75 -42.17
C SER A 649 45.89 27.07 -43.33
N ARG A 650 45.36 27.84 -44.29
CA ARG A 650 44.58 27.32 -45.45
C ARG A 650 45.46 26.98 -46.66
N PRO A 651 45.04 26.03 -47.51
CA PRO A 651 44.84 26.37 -48.94
C PRO A 651 43.36 26.36 -49.41
N ARG A 652 43.14 26.43 -50.74
CA ARG A 652 41.84 26.63 -51.43
C ARG A 652 41.67 25.65 -52.61
N SER A 653 40.45 25.64 -53.18
CA SER A 653 40.04 25.09 -54.50
C SER A 653 39.66 23.60 -54.53
N ARG A 654 38.73 23.11 -55.39
CA ARG A 654 38.00 23.76 -56.52
C ARG A 654 36.64 23.05 -56.81
N SER A 655 35.84 23.64 -57.70
CA SER A 655 34.68 23.11 -58.48
C SER A 655 34.66 21.61 -58.84
N ALA A 656 33.53 20.94 -59.17
CA ALA A 656 32.13 21.39 -59.44
C ALA A 656 31.05 20.28 -59.37
N ALA A 657 29.80 20.70 -59.09
CA ALA A 657 28.48 20.39 -59.70
C ALA A 657 28.04 19.02 -60.32
N ARG A 658 26.71 18.78 -60.24
CA ARG A 658 25.83 17.80 -60.98
C ARG A 658 25.94 16.30 -60.57
N THR A 659 24.91 15.43 -60.64
CA THR A 659 23.45 15.56 -60.97
C THR A 659 22.58 14.47 -60.26
N ARG A 660 21.24 14.54 -60.38
CA ARG A 660 20.25 13.56 -59.88
C ARG A 660 20.30 12.19 -60.61
N ALA A 661 20.13 11.10 -59.84
CA ALA A 661 19.13 10.00 -59.91
C ALA A 661 18.78 9.30 -61.27
N PRO A 662 17.89 8.28 -61.31
CA PRO A 662 17.43 7.32 -60.29
C PRO A 662 17.54 5.83 -60.74
N SER A 663 17.22 4.91 -59.83
CA SER A 663 16.41 3.72 -60.11
C SER A 663 15.65 3.33 -58.85
#